data_AF-A0A5B8XVW3-F1
#
_entry.id   AF-A0A5B8XVW3-F1
#
_cell.length_a   1.000
_cell.length_b   1.000
_cell.length_c   1.000
_cell.angle_alpha   90.00
_cell.angle_beta   90.00
_cell.angle_gamma   90.00
#
_symmetry.space_group_name_H-M   'P 1'
#
loop_
_entity.id
_entity.type
_entity.pdbx_description
1 polymer ?
#
loop_
_entity_poly.entity_id
_entity_poly.type
_entity_poly.pdbx_seq_one_letter_code
_entity_poly.pdbx_strand_id
1 'polypeptide(L)'
;MFELELKGCRTRPLAHYLKSIAVLRLVSQQVDPEARGFWRSDHFVLQSSLDREELLSFFAHGYEPSPIIAPWNGGSGFYPKDNSTALETILGSTAPRFSRYQESIRAAQRVVEEFGLDGKPDSDTKGELINQMRNRLPDDAVEWIDAALVMTTELSSGDFKDVPKFPPVLGTGGNDGRLEFTNNFMQRLLDALSPNGEPLEGSLGWLASALFEDLTQIAGSGAIGQFYPSAAGGANSTTGFEGNSAFNVWDFILMMEGAIAFSSAAVKRLEADPNGALSAPFVVRQTTSGYASSSDQDKSRAEMWLPLWEEPASFPSIQALLGEGRARVGRRNASNGLDFARAVALLGIDRGITAFERYGFQERNGLSTFAIPLSRFEVRPNPDVELLRSIDAWLSIFLSRAGGEHAPGSVRRVGRQLEDAVMKMTQRPGHSSTQDVLVALGRAQAALSNSHKWAQENVRPMPELKENWLERASDNSSEWRLASALASIQVNGHGKLRTAIEPVTDKGDWVKEYTPDHVREGNVEDLLHGLLHRWLLELENKPSREPQSANPNPNWFVEASRFARLEDINHFLNHQVDEARLYDLIRALMLVKPVEDTKQAESDVIVPLDYGIVRLAHSPWLVREVGPSRDPAILRQLVAGKNGVISAGRRLKVSGLAPAVNTKDIDVSQTRAKRIAAVIAFPISLQSINKIADYILKPKQD
;
A
#
# COMPACT_ATOMS: atom_id res chain seq x y z
N MET A 1 -37.21 21.50 -0.30
CA MET A 1 -35.81 21.38 0.16
C MET A 1 -34.94 21.86 -0.98
N PHE A 2 -34.13 22.87 -0.74
CA PHE A 2 -33.19 23.41 -1.72
C PHE A 2 -31.96 22.51 -1.79
N GLU A 3 -31.36 22.39 -2.98
CA GLU A 3 -30.01 21.83 -3.17
C GLU A 3 -29.04 22.99 -3.35
N LEU A 4 -28.18 23.22 -2.36
CA LEU A 4 -27.19 24.28 -2.37
C LEU A 4 -25.82 23.70 -2.72
N GLU A 5 -25.29 24.06 -3.89
CA GLU A 5 -23.92 23.74 -4.28
C GLU A 5 -22.92 24.66 -3.57
N LEU A 6 -22.24 24.14 -2.55
CA LEU A 6 -21.27 24.88 -1.75
C LEU A 6 -19.88 24.80 -2.40
N LYS A 7 -19.64 25.60 -3.45
CA LYS A 7 -18.41 25.52 -4.27
C LYS A 7 -17.11 25.81 -3.50
N GLY A 8 -17.20 26.55 -2.38
CA GLY A 8 -16.08 26.77 -1.47
C GLY A 8 -15.78 25.57 -0.56
N CYS A 9 -16.74 24.66 -0.40
CA CYS A 9 -16.66 23.43 0.39
C CYS A 9 -16.21 22.26 -0.51
N ARG A 10 -14.90 22.00 -0.56
CA ARG A 10 -14.27 21.01 -1.46
C ARG A 10 -13.68 19.82 -0.70
N THR A 11 -13.43 18.73 -1.41
CA THR A 11 -12.75 17.53 -0.87
C THR A 11 -11.28 17.77 -0.49
N ARG A 12 -10.67 18.81 -1.06
CA ARG A 12 -9.30 19.26 -0.80
C ARG A 12 -9.22 20.79 -0.77
N PRO A 13 -8.35 21.39 0.04
CA PRO A 13 -7.48 20.79 1.08
C PRO A 13 -8.27 20.26 2.30
N LEU A 14 -7.59 19.68 3.29
CA LEU A 14 -8.21 19.15 4.51
C LEU A 14 -9.12 20.19 5.20
N ALA A 15 -8.71 21.47 5.23
CA ALA A 15 -9.52 22.56 5.78
C ALA A 15 -10.91 22.65 5.13
N HIS A 16 -11.00 22.50 3.81
CA HIS A 16 -12.26 22.60 3.08
C HIS A 16 -13.15 21.37 3.31
N TYR A 17 -12.55 20.18 3.42
CA TYR A 17 -13.29 18.98 3.76
C TYR A 17 -13.94 19.14 5.15
N LEU A 18 -13.16 19.54 6.15
CA LEU A 18 -13.66 19.73 7.51
C LEU A 18 -14.75 20.81 7.56
N LYS A 19 -14.54 21.96 6.90
CA LYS A 19 -15.56 23.01 6.72
C LYS A 19 -16.88 22.45 6.17
N SER A 20 -16.81 21.55 5.18
CA SER A 20 -18.00 20.94 4.57
C SER A 20 -18.80 20.13 5.60
N ILE A 21 -18.10 19.34 6.43
CA ILE A 21 -18.72 18.57 7.53
C ILE A 21 -19.33 19.50 8.57
N ALA A 22 -18.67 20.62 8.89
CA ALA A 22 -19.17 21.61 9.83
C ALA A 22 -20.48 22.23 9.37
N VAL A 23 -20.60 22.56 8.09
CA VAL A 23 -21.84 23.13 7.54
C VAL A 23 -23.00 22.16 7.73
N LEU A 24 -22.81 20.88 7.37
CA LEU A 24 -23.84 19.86 7.59
C LEU A 24 -24.17 19.70 9.09
N ARG A 25 -23.16 19.65 9.96
CA ARG A 25 -23.37 19.50 11.41
C ARG A 25 -24.18 20.65 11.98
N LEU A 26 -23.70 21.87 11.80
CA LEU A 26 -24.25 23.07 12.43
C LEU A 26 -25.66 23.34 11.92
N VAL A 27 -25.90 23.19 10.61
CA VAL A 27 -27.25 23.30 10.05
C VAL A 27 -28.17 22.23 10.63
N SER A 28 -27.72 20.97 10.65
CA SER A 28 -28.52 19.85 11.17
C SER A 28 -28.87 19.98 12.65
N GLN A 29 -27.95 20.49 13.47
CA GLN A 29 -28.13 20.58 14.91
C GLN A 29 -28.87 21.84 15.36
N GLN A 30 -28.71 22.96 14.66
CA GLN A 30 -29.16 24.27 15.16
C GLN A 30 -30.38 24.84 14.44
N VAL A 31 -30.70 24.42 13.21
CA VAL A 31 -31.76 25.07 12.41
C VAL A 31 -32.60 24.12 11.57
N ASP A 32 -32.03 23.06 11.00
CA ASP A 32 -32.74 22.11 10.13
C ASP A 32 -32.31 20.65 10.36
N PRO A 33 -32.97 19.92 11.28
CA PRO A 33 -32.68 18.52 11.57
C PRO A 33 -32.78 17.57 10.37
N GLU A 34 -33.54 17.95 9.33
CA GLU A 34 -33.71 17.16 8.12
C GLU A 34 -32.64 17.45 7.06
N ALA A 35 -31.68 18.33 7.35
CA ALA A 35 -30.57 18.63 6.44
C ALA A 35 -29.77 17.36 6.10
N ARG A 36 -29.38 17.25 4.83
CA ARG A 36 -28.55 16.16 4.29
C ARG A 36 -27.40 16.74 3.49
N GLY A 37 -26.27 16.05 3.45
CA GLY A 37 -25.10 16.47 2.70
C GLY A 37 -24.46 15.33 1.92
N PHE A 38 -23.84 15.64 0.78
CA PHE A 38 -23.14 14.70 -0.07
C PHE A 38 -22.15 15.39 -1.01
N TRP A 39 -21.26 14.62 -1.62
CA TRP A 39 -20.27 15.12 -2.57
C TRP A 39 -20.77 14.98 -4.01
N ARG A 40 -20.62 16.04 -4.81
CA ARG A 40 -20.89 16.04 -6.25
C ARG A 40 -19.77 16.82 -6.93
N SER A 41 -19.10 16.23 -7.92
CA SER A 41 -18.06 16.93 -8.70
C SER A 41 -17.06 17.74 -7.83
N ASP A 42 -16.49 17.10 -6.81
CA ASP A 42 -15.49 17.64 -5.86
C ASP A 42 -15.93 18.79 -4.94
N HIS A 43 -17.21 19.16 -4.93
CA HIS A 43 -17.77 20.09 -3.95
C HIS A 43 -18.89 19.43 -3.14
N PHE A 44 -19.19 20.04 -2.00
CA PHE A 44 -20.23 19.57 -1.09
C PHE A 44 -21.58 20.19 -1.49
N VAL A 45 -22.63 19.38 -1.47
CA VAL A 45 -24.00 19.80 -1.70
C VAL A 45 -24.76 19.66 -0.39
N LEU A 46 -25.43 20.74 0.02
CA LEU A 46 -26.33 20.74 1.18
C LEU A 46 -27.78 20.71 0.68
N GLN A 47 -28.51 19.68 1.10
CA GLN A 47 -29.96 19.61 0.99
C GLN A 47 -30.57 20.13 2.30
N SER A 48 -31.29 21.25 2.24
CA SER A 48 -31.89 21.88 3.43
C SER A 48 -33.18 22.62 3.09
N SER A 49 -33.99 22.93 4.11
CA SER A 49 -35.08 23.88 4.04
C SER A 49 -34.61 25.31 3.78
N LEU A 50 -33.36 25.64 4.14
CA LEU A 50 -32.76 26.96 3.91
C LEU A 50 -32.34 27.15 2.46
N ASP A 51 -32.65 28.31 1.90
CA ASP A 51 -32.01 28.78 0.67
C ASP A 51 -30.62 29.40 0.91
N ARG A 52 -30.01 29.96 -0.13
CA ARG A 52 -28.69 30.58 -0.05
C ARG A 52 -28.64 31.76 0.92
N GLU A 53 -29.62 32.65 0.89
CA GLU A 53 -29.64 33.86 1.72
C GLU A 53 -29.93 33.51 3.17
N GLU A 54 -30.86 32.57 3.39
CA GLU A 54 -31.19 32.05 4.70
C GLU A 54 -30.00 31.31 5.33
N LEU A 55 -29.22 30.54 4.56
CA LEU A 55 -28.00 29.90 5.04
C LEU A 55 -26.94 30.90 5.47
N LEU A 56 -26.73 31.98 4.70
CA LEU A 56 -25.79 33.04 5.06
C LEU A 56 -26.26 33.80 6.31
N SER A 57 -27.55 34.10 6.38
CA SER A 57 -28.17 34.74 7.54
C SER A 57 -28.04 33.88 8.80
N PHE A 58 -28.23 32.55 8.68
CA PHE A 58 -28.04 31.62 9.80
C PHE A 58 -26.62 31.71 10.37
N PHE A 59 -25.58 31.58 9.55
CA PHE A 59 -24.20 31.65 10.07
C PHE A 59 -23.82 33.04 10.62
N ALA A 60 -24.35 34.11 10.03
CA ALA A 60 -24.09 35.45 10.53
C ALA A 60 -24.81 35.75 11.85
N HIS A 61 -26.09 35.37 11.97
CA HIS A 61 -26.98 35.83 13.04
C HIS A 61 -27.47 34.75 14.00
N GLY A 62 -27.58 33.49 13.56
CA GLY A 62 -28.13 32.38 14.34
C GLY A 62 -27.10 31.36 14.85
N TYR A 63 -25.92 31.28 14.25
CA TYR A 63 -24.91 30.30 14.59
C TYR A 63 -24.36 30.47 16.02
N GLU A 64 -24.44 29.39 16.78
CA GLU A 64 -23.86 29.25 18.12
C GLU A 64 -22.55 28.44 18.04
N PRO A 65 -21.38 29.05 18.36
CA PRO A 65 -20.09 28.34 18.29
C PRO A 65 -19.95 27.24 19.34
N SER A 66 -19.36 26.12 18.96
CA SER A 66 -19.01 25.05 19.90
C SER A 66 -17.87 25.48 20.83
N PRO A 67 -17.88 25.07 22.11
CA PRO A 67 -16.89 25.46 23.12
C PRO A 67 -15.53 24.74 22.92
N ILE A 68 -14.77 25.17 21.91
CA ILE A 68 -13.45 24.63 21.56
C ILE A 68 -12.38 25.24 22.49
N ILE A 69 -12.02 24.52 23.56
CA ILE A 69 -11.05 24.96 24.57
C ILE A 69 -10.00 23.88 24.88
N ALA A 70 -8.77 24.28 25.21
CA ALA A 70 -7.72 23.34 25.59
C ALA A 70 -6.93 23.85 26.82
N PRO A 71 -7.55 23.86 28.02
CA PRO A 71 -6.87 24.33 29.24
C PRO A 71 -5.59 23.56 29.55
N TRP A 72 -5.41 22.35 29.01
CA TRP A 72 -4.20 21.54 29.17
C TRP A 72 -3.01 21.96 28.28
N ASN A 73 -3.16 23.03 27.48
CA ASN A 73 -2.12 23.59 26.62
C ASN A 73 -1.63 24.94 27.14
N GLY A 74 -0.34 25.23 26.91
CA GLY A 74 0.18 26.59 27.04
C GLY A 74 -0.19 27.43 25.82
N GLY A 75 -0.50 28.71 26.02
CA GLY A 75 -1.02 29.60 24.97
C GLY A 75 -2.54 29.52 24.76
N SER A 76 -3.25 28.71 25.56
CA SER A 76 -4.69 28.45 25.45
C SER A 76 -5.56 29.62 25.93
N GLY A 77 -4.98 30.51 26.74
CA GLY A 77 -5.66 31.67 27.32
C GLY A 77 -6.06 31.48 28.79
N PHE A 78 -5.79 30.31 29.38
CA PHE A 78 -6.14 29.97 30.77
C PHE A 78 -5.05 30.33 31.79
N TYR A 79 -3.83 30.64 31.34
CA TYR A 79 -2.68 30.88 32.22
C TYR A 79 -2.19 32.34 32.15
N PRO A 80 -1.54 32.86 33.21
CA PRO A 80 -1.10 34.26 33.27
C PRO A 80 -0.16 34.73 32.15
N LYS A 81 0.57 33.80 31.51
CA LYS A 81 1.50 34.09 30.41
C LYS A 81 0.85 33.95 29.03
N ASP A 82 -0.40 33.50 28.97
CA ASP A 82 -1.12 33.31 27.72
C ASP A 82 -1.75 34.63 27.26
N ASN A 83 -2.04 34.72 25.97
CA ASN A 83 -2.93 35.77 25.47
C ASN A 83 -4.38 35.38 25.80
N SER A 84 -4.93 35.97 26.85
CA SER A 84 -6.31 35.74 27.32
C SER A 84 -7.35 36.68 26.70
N THR A 85 -6.97 37.63 25.85
CA THR A 85 -7.87 38.71 25.37
C THR A 85 -9.15 38.17 24.73
N ALA A 86 -9.03 37.17 23.84
CA ALA A 86 -10.21 36.60 23.18
C ALA A 86 -11.10 35.83 24.16
N LEU A 87 -10.50 35.07 25.08
CA LEU A 87 -11.19 34.31 26.11
C LEU A 87 -11.97 35.24 27.07
N GLU A 88 -11.35 36.32 27.54
CA GLU A 88 -11.97 37.32 28.41
C GLU A 88 -13.09 38.09 27.70
N THR A 89 -12.91 38.38 26.41
CA THR A 89 -13.93 39.05 25.60
C THR A 89 -15.18 38.18 25.45
N ILE A 90 -15.01 36.88 25.18
CA ILE A 90 -16.13 35.92 25.11
C ILE A 90 -16.80 35.76 26.48
N LEU A 91 -16.03 35.69 27.57
CA LEU A 91 -16.56 35.64 28.94
C LEU A 91 -17.42 36.86 29.31
N GLY A 92 -17.01 38.05 28.85
CA GLY A 92 -17.69 39.33 29.09
C GLY A 92 -18.81 39.68 28.11
N SER A 93 -18.98 38.90 27.04
CA SER A 93 -20.03 39.11 26.04
C SER A 93 -21.44 38.95 26.64
N THR A 94 -22.40 39.71 26.12
CA THR A 94 -23.83 39.58 26.42
C THR A 94 -24.59 38.81 25.34
N ALA A 95 -23.93 38.41 24.26
CA ALA A 95 -24.57 37.71 23.15
C ALA A 95 -25.02 36.29 23.55
N PRO A 96 -26.29 35.92 23.34
CA PRO A 96 -26.79 34.58 23.69
C PRO A 96 -26.00 33.42 23.07
N ARG A 97 -25.49 33.61 21.84
CA ARG A 97 -24.72 32.59 21.09
C ARG A 97 -23.44 32.13 21.79
N PHE A 98 -22.87 32.95 22.69
CA PHE A 98 -21.66 32.59 23.43
C PHE A 98 -21.95 31.96 24.80
N SER A 99 -23.21 31.82 25.19
CA SER A 99 -23.61 31.33 26.53
C SER A 99 -22.98 29.97 26.88
N ARG A 100 -23.10 28.97 26.01
CA ARG A 100 -22.48 27.65 26.19
C ARG A 100 -20.95 27.73 26.29
N TYR A 101 -20.35 28.58 25.46
CA TYR A 101 -18.90 28.83 25.49
C TYR A 101 -18.46 29.40 26.84
N GLN A 102 -19.20 30.38 27.37
CA GLN A 102 -18.94 30.99 28.67
C GLN A 102 -19.07 29.96 29.81
N GLU A 103 -20.09 29.11 29.77
CA GLU A 103 -20.27 28.03 30.75
C GLU A 103 -19.08 27.08 30.76
N SER A 104 -18.62 26.64 29.58
CA SER A 104 -17.45 25.77 29.45
C SER A 104 -16.16 26.45 29.93
N ILE A 105 -15.93 27.72 29.60
CA ILE A 105 -14.75 28.46 30.09
C ILE A 105 -14.78 28.57 31.62
N ARG A 106 -15.91 28.97 32.22
CA ARG A 106 -16.04 29.08 33.70
C ARG A 106 -15.87 27.73 34.39
N ALA A 107 -16.40 26.65 33.80
CA ALA A 107 -16.18 25.29 34.31
C ALA A 107 -14.69 24.91 34.26
N ALA A 108 -14.03 25.17 33.14
CA ALA A 108 -12.60 24.90 32.98
C ALA A 108 -11.72 25.73 33.93
N GLN A 109 -12.00 27.03 34.10
CA GLN A 109 -11.29 27.90 35.04
C GLN A 109 -11.34 27.35 36.47
N ARG A 110 -12.52 26.93 36.94
CA ARG A 110 -12.66 26.30 38.27
C ARG A 110 -11.79 25.05 38.42
N VAL A 111 -11.72 24.21 37.40
CA VAL A 111 -10.88 23.00 37.43
C VAL A 111 -9.39 23.36 37.42
N VAL A 112 -8.97 24.35 36.63
CA VAL A 112 -7.57 24.82 36.61
C VAL A 112 -7.17 25.40 37.98
N GLU A 113 -8.05 26.19 38.61
CA GLU A 113 -7.85 26.76 39.94
C GLU A 113 -7.75 25.69 41.03
N GLU A 114 -8.60 24.66 41.00
CA GLU A 114 -8.56 23.53 41.94
C GLU A 114 -7.24 22.75 41.88
N PHE A 115 -6.64 22.66 40.70
CA PHE A 115 -5.32 22.03 40.51
C PHE A 115 -4.15 22.97 40.86
N GLY A 116 -4.42 24.26 41.12
CA GLY A 116 -3.39 25.25 41.48
C GLY A 116 -2.38 25.51 40.37
N LEU A 117 -2.79 25.41 39.10
CA LEU A 117 -1.89 25.54 37.95
C LEU A 117 -1.66 27.01 37.56
N ASP A 118 -0.39 27.42 37.44
CA ASP A 118 0.05 28.74 36.95
C ASP A 118 0.60 28.69 35.51
N GLY A 119 0.57 27.51 34.89
CA GLY A 119 1.03 27.25 33.54
C GLY A 119 0.62 25.85 33.05
N LYS A 120 1.07 25.51 31.84
CA LYS A 120 0.82 24.21 31.22
C LYS A 120 1.17 23.05 32.19
N PRO A 121 0.27 22.08 32.40
CA PRO A 121 0.55 20.94 33.28
C PRO A 121 1.69 20.07 32.75
N ASP A 122 2.40 19.41 33.66
CA ASP A 122 3.32 18.33 33.31
C ASP A 122 2.59 17.08 32.79
N SER A 123 3.34 16.07 32.36
CA SER A 123 2.76 14.87 31.75
C SER A 123 1.87 14.06 32.70
N ASP A 124 2.21 14.02 33.98
CA ASP A 124 1.47 13.25 34.98
C ASP A 124 0.15 13.96 35.33
N THR A 125 0.21 15.28 35.56
CA THR A 125 -0.95 16.10 35.91
C THR A 125 -1.90 16.29 34.72
N LYS A 126 -1.38 16.30 33.48
CA LYS A 126 -2.19 16.54 32.27
C LYS A 126 -3.31 15.50 32.12
N GLY A 127 -3.04 14.22 32.37
CA GLY A 127 -4.05 13.16 32.27
C GLY A 127 -5.19 13.33 33.28
N GLU A 128 -4.84 13.60 34.54
CA GLU A 128 -5.81 13.83 35.61
C GLU A 128 -6.65 15.09 35.38
N LEU A 129 -6.02 16.18 34.94
CA LEU A 129 -6.71 17.43 34.58
C LEU A 129 -7.74 17.16 33.47
N ILE A 130 -7.36 16.48 32.40
CA ILE A 130 -8.27 16.17 31.28
C ILE A 130 -9.45 15.30 31.76
N ASN A 131 -9.21 14.30 32.61
CA ASN A 131 -10.28 13.48 33.16
C ASN A 131 -11.26 14.30 34.01
N GLN A 132 -10.76 15.22 34.84
CA GLN A 132 -11.61 16.12 35.62
C GLN A 132 -12.39 17.08 34.72
N MET A 133 -11.78 17.55 33.63
CA MET A 133 -12.48 18.35 32.63
C MET A 133 -13.62 17.54 31.99
N ARG A 134 -13.38 16.31 31.53
CA ARG A 134 -14.41 15.44 30.92
C ARG A 134 -15.58 15.17 31.88
N ASN A 135 -15.34 15.13 33.19
CA ASN A 135 -16.38 14.85 34.19
C ASN A 135 -17.26 16.08 34.54
N ARG A 136 -16.83 17.30 34.23
CA ARG A 136 -17.43 18.53 34.76
C ARG A 136 -17.83 19.55 33.70
N LEU A 137 -17.24 19.48 32.52
CA LEU A 137 -17.59 20.36 31.41
C LEU A 137 -18.93 19.92 30.79
N PRO A 138 -19.67 20.85 30.16
CA PRO A 138 -20.86 20.52 29.38
C PRO A 138 -20.55 19.53 28.24
N ASP A 139 -21.54 18.73 27.85
CA ASP A 139 -21.39 17.67 26.83
C ASP A 139 -20.78 18.21 25.51
N ASP A 140 -21.21 19.38 25.04
CA ASP A 140 -20.68 20.02 23.83
C ASP A 140 -19.15 20.27 23.87
N ALA A 141 -18.60 20.53 25.07
CA ALA A 141 -17.16 20.69 25.25
C ALA A 141 -16.44 19.34 25.39
N VAL A 142 -17.14 18.32 25.88
CA VAL A 142 -16.61 16.94 25.93
C VAL A 142 -16.47 16.38 24.51
N GLU A 143 -17.39 16.68 23.59
CA GLU A 143 -17.24 16.29 22.17
C GLU A 143 -15.94 16.81 21.56
N TRP A 144 -15.56 18.05 21.86
CA TRP A 144 -14.27 18.61 21.43
C TRP A 144 -13.08 17.88 22.07
N ILE A 145 -13.14 17.57 23.38
CA ILE A 145 -12.09 16.80 24.05
C ILE A 145 -11.90 15.44 23.35
N ASP A 146 -13.00 14.77 23.01
CA ASP A 146 -12.98 13.44 22.40
C ASP A 146 -12.48 13.45 20.95
N ALA A 147 -12.58 14.58 20.26
CA ALA A 147 -11.91 14.80 18.97
C ALA A 147 -10.41 15.09 19.16
N ALA A 148 -10.05 15.90 20.15
CA ALA A 148 -8.67 16.35 20.35
C ALA A 148 -7.75 15.27 20.93
N LEU A 149 -8.29 14.32 21.70
CA LEU A 149 -7.50 13.29 22.38
C LEU A 149 -8.31 12.04 22.75
N VAL A 150 -7.58 10.97 23.08
CA VAL A 150 -8.10 9.71 23.61
C VAL A 150 -7.39 9.37 24.90
N MET A 151 -8.14 9.00 25.94
CA MET A 151 -7.56 8.55 27.20
C MET A 151 -7.27 7.05 27.17
N THR A 152 -6.00 6.69 27.29
CA THR A 152 -5.50 5.32 27.41
C THR A 152 -4.94 5.07 28.80
N THR A 153 -4.92 3.83 29.27
CA THR A 153 -4.31 3.48 30.55
C THR A 153 -3.05 2.69 30.28
N GLU A 154 -1.90 3.21 30.69
CA GLU A 154 -0.58 2.60 30.45
C GLU A 154 0.10 2.28 31.79
N LEU A 155 0.87 1.19 31.81
CA LEU A 155 1.70 0.85 32.96
C LEU A 155 2.96 1.72 32.92
N SER A 156 3.10 2.64 33.86
CA SER A 156 4.26 3.52 33.99
C SER A 156 4.81 3.44 35.41
N SER A 157 6.08 3.03 35.54
CA SER A 157 6.78 2.92 36.83
C SER A 157 6.08 2.04 37.88
N GLY A 158 5.34 1.01 37.45
CA GLY A 158 4.65 0.08 38.35
C GLY A 158 3.19 0.41 38.65
N ASP A 159 2.72 1.60 38.27
CA ASP A 159 1.34 2.05 38.44
C ASP A 159 0.64 2.23 37.09
N PHE A 160 -0.68 1.99 37.06
CA PHE A 160 -1.50 2.31 35.91
C PHE A 160 -1.83 3.80 35.92
N LYS A 161 -1.44 4.51 34.88
CA LYS A 161 -1.73 5.94 34.70
C LYS A 161 -2.57 6.17 33.45
N ASP A 162 -3.47 7.14 33.54
CA ASP A 162 -4.24 7.60 32.40
C ASP A 162 -3.40 8.58 31.56
N VAL A 163 -3.07 8.17 30.34
CA VAL A 163 -2.22 8.89 29.40
C VAL A 163 -3.06 9.34 28.20
N PRO A 164 -3.10 10.65 27.90
CA PRO A 164 -3.74 11.15 26.69
C PRO A 164 -2.90 10.81 25.46
N LYS A 165 -3.55 10.29 24.42
CA LYS A 165 -3.02 10.09 23.07
C LYS A 165 -3.72 11.05 22.13
N PHE A 166 -2.98 11.62 21.18
CA PHE A 166 -3.47 12.70 20.34
C PHE A 166 -3.61 12.25 18.89
N PRO A 167 -4.83 12.22 18.32
CA PRO A 167 -5.02 12.07 16.89
C PRO A 167 -4.25 13.12 16.08
N PRO A 168 -3.69 12.74 14.91
CA PRO A 168 -2.85 13.64 14.11
C PRO A 168 -3.60 14.89 13.64
N VAL A 169 -4.92 14.79 13.43
CA VAL A 169 -5.78 15.86 12.89
C VAL A 169 -5.74 17.12 13.76
N LEU A 170 -5.66 16.98 15.08
CA LEU A 170 -5.67 18.10 16.03
C LEU A 170 -4.32 18.25 16.76
N GLY A 171 -3.25 17.75 16.13
CA GLY A 171 -1.88 17.87 16.59
C GLY A 171 -1.66 17.23 17.96
N THR A 172 -1.18 17.99 18.96
CA THR A 172 -0.99 17.46 20.34
C THR A 172 -2.06 17.91 21.33
N GLY A 173 -3.32 17.78 20.91
CA GLY A 173 -4.51 18.08 21.70
C GLY A 173 -4.92 19.53 21.59
N GLY A 174 -5.02 20.05 20.36
CA GLY A 174 -5.43 21.42 20.09
C GLY A 174 -4.30 22.38 19.67
N ASN A 175 -3.09 21.88 19.41
CA ASN A 175 -1.96 22.66 18.87
C ASN A 175 -1.17 21.91 17.81
N ASP A 176 -0.48 22.66 16.95
CA ASP A 176 0.65 22.18 16.15
C ASP A 176 1.86 23.09 16.34
N GLY A 177 2.91 22.55 16.97
CA GLY A 177 4.09 23.32 17.36
C GLY A 177 3.74 24.46 18.32
N ARG A 178 3.91 25.71 17.86
CA ARG A 178 3.57 26.94 18.62
C ARG A 178 2.17 27.48 18.32
N LEU A 179 1.50 26.91 17.32
CA LEU A 179 0.18 27.37 16.92
C LEU A 179 -0.88 26.70 17.80
N GLU A 180 -1.52 27.49 18.66
CA GLU A 180 -2.62 27.00 19.49
C GLU A 180 -3.96 27.21 18.79
N PHE A 181 -4.65 26.11 18.47
CA PHE A 181 -5.86 26.14 17.66
C PHE A 181 -7.05 26.71 18.41
N THR A 182 -7.20 26.43 19.71
CA THR A 182 -8.41 26.84 20.47
C THR A 182 -8.43 28.35 20.72
N ASN A 183 -7.29 28.94 21.07
CA ASN A 183 -7.17 30.38 21.23
C ASN A 183 -7.27 31.11 19.88
N ASN A 184 -6.66 30.55 18.83
CA ASN A 184 -6.81 31.07 17.47
C ASN A 184 -8.29 31.03 17.02
N PHE A 185 -9.03 29.96 17.33
CA PHE A 185 -10.46 29.86 17.06
C PHE A 185 -11.26 30.98 17.73
N MET A 186 -11.04 31.23 19.04
CA MET A 186 -11.68 32.34 19.76
C MET A 186 -11.36 33.71 19.13
N GLN A 187 -10.11 33.92 18.70
CA GLN A 187 -9.72 35.15 17.99
C GLN A 187 -10.44 35.27 16.64
N ARG A 188 -10.50 34.20 15.85
CA ARG A 188 -11.20 34.19 14.56
C ARG A 188 -12.71 34.40 14.70
N LEU A 189 -13.32 33.86 15.76
CA LEU A 189 -14.72 34.18 16.09
C LEU A 189 -14.92 35.68 16.30
N LEU A 190 -14.00 36.34 17.03
CA LEU A 190 -14.06 37.78 17.30
C LEU A 190 -13.64 38.66 16.11
N ASP A 191 -12.96 38.10 15.12
CA ASP A 191 -12.70 38.76 13.83
C ASP A 191 -13.93 38.72 12.91
N ALA A 192 -14.78 37.69 13.04
CA ALA A 192 -16.00 37.54 12.25
C ALA A 192 -17.24 38.15 12.93
N LEU A 193 -17.29 38.13 14.26
CA LEU A 193 -18.45 38.49 15.07
C LEU A 193 -18.02 39.45 16.19
N SER A 194 -18.81 40.50 16.39
CA SER A 194 -18.62 41.41 17.51
C SER A 194 -18.89 40.72 18.86
N PRO A 195 -18.41 41.27 19.99
CA PRO A 195 -18.76 40.76 21.33
C PRO A 195 -20.26 40.79 21.64
N ASN A 196 -21.06 41.56 20.89
CA ASN A 196 -22.52 41.57 21.02
C ASN A 196 -23.21 40.53 20.13
N GLY A 197 -22.44 39.75 19.35
CA GLY A 197 -22.93 38.69 18.47
C GLY A 197 -23.27 39.14 17.06
N GLU A 198 -23.22 40.43 16.74
CA GLU A 198 -23.47 40.92 15.39
C GLU A 198 -22.28 40.69 14.45
N PRO A 199 -22.49 40.37 13.16
CA PRO A 199 -21.41 40.20 12.21
C PRO A 199 -20.64 41.50 12.00
N LEU A 200 -19.30 41.40 11.97
CA LEU A 200 -18.44 42.54 11.68
C LEU A 200 -18.43 42.88 10.18
N GLU A 201 -17.94 44.09 9.86
CA GLU A 201 -17.82 44.55 8.48
C GLU A 201 -17.00 43.56 7.63
N GLY A 202 -17.51 43.19 6.46
CA GLY A 202 -16.88 42.20 5.57
C GLY A 202 -17.15 40.73 5.92
N SER A 203 -17.59 40.41 7.14
CA SER A 203 -17.81 39.03 7.60
C SER A 203 -18.78 38.25 6.72
N LEU A 204 -19.88 38.87 6.29
CA LEU A 204 -20.85 38.27 5.35
C LEU A 204 -20.21 37.94 3.99
N GLY A 205 -19.36 38.82 3.46
CA GLY A 205 -18.64 38.59 2.21
C GLY A 205 -17.61 37.46 2.33
N TRP A 206 -16.92 37.38 3.48
CA TRP A 206 -16.01 36.27 3.78
C TRP A 206 -16.76 34.94 3.90
N LEU A 207 -17.92 34.94 4.56
CA LEU A 207 -18.78 33.74 4.66
C LEU A 207 -19.28 33.28 3.29
N ALA A 208 -19.78 34.21 2.47
CA ALA A 208 -20.21 33.91 1.10
C ALA A 208 -19.06 33.33 0.27
N SER A 209 -17.84 33.87 0.42
CA SER A 209 -16.64 33.31 -0.21
C SER A 209 -16.29 31.91 0.30
N ALA A 210 -16.37 31.68 1.61
CA ALA A 210 -16.07 30.38 2.23
C ALA A 210 -17.04 29.29 1.77
N LEU A 211 -18.33 29.61 1.61
CA LEU A 211 -19.36 28.63 1.24
C LEU A 211 -19.53 28.49 -0.28
N PHE A 212 -19.56 29.61 -1.02
CA PHE A 212 -19.96 29.65 -2.44
C PHE A 212 -18.83 30.05 -3.40
N GLU A 213 -17.62 30.34 -2.88
CA GLU A 213 -16.48 30.82 -3.69
C GLU A 213 -16.71 32.19 -4.32
N ASP A 214 -17.60 33.01 -3.72
CA ASP A 214 -17.78 34.41 -4.09
C ASP A 214 -16.46 35.19 -3.95
N LEU A 215 -16.25 36.16 -4.83
CA LEU A 215 -15.07 37.03 -4.80
C LEU A 215 -15.15 38.01 -3.61
N THR A 216 -14.11 38.05 -2.79
CA THR A 216 -13.99 38.97 -1.65
C THR A 216 -12.53 39.33 -1.37
N GLN A 217 -12.30 40.38 -0.58
CA GLN A 217 -10.99 40.66 -0.02
C GLN A 217 -10.73 39.74 1.17
N ILE A 218 -9.67 38.94 1.10
CA ILE A 218 -9.25 38.06 2.19
C ILE A 218 -8.72 38.92 3.35
N ALA A 219 -9.33 38.81 4.52
CA ALA A 219 -8.98 39.64 5.69
C ALA A 219 -8.21 38.89 6.80
N GLY A 220 -8.14 37.56 6.76
CA GLY A 220 -7.47 36.81 7.83
C GLY A 220 -5.95 36.87 7.70
N SER A 221 -5.29 37.35 8.74
CA SER A 221 -3.84 37.22 8.93
C SER A 221 -3.53 36.19 10.01
N GLY A 222 -2.55 35.32 9.76
CA GLY A 222 -2.10 34.32 10.73
C GLY A 222 -1.97 32.93 10.13
N ALA A 223 -1.65 31.94 10.96
CA ALA A 223 -1.44 30.57 10.50
C ALA A 223 -2.73 29.74 10.61
N ILE A 224 -3.12 29.13 9.49
CA ILE A 224 -4.18 28.12 9.41
C ILE A 224 -3.68 26.71 9.79
N GLY A 225 -2.39 26.58 10.13
CA GLY A 225 -1.77 25.34 10.58
C GLY A 225 -1.69 24.28 9.50
N GLN A 226 -1.73 23.02 9.93
CA GLN A 226 -1.51 21.86 9.07
C GLN A 226 -2.58 21.63 8.00
N PHE A 227 -3.71 22.31 8.07
CA PHE A 227 -4.92 21.99 7.31
C PHE A 227 -4.99 22.61 5.90
N TYR A 228 -4.23 23.68 5.66
CA TYR A 228 -4.21 24.38 4.37
C TYR A 228 -2.79 24.85 4.01
N PRO A 229 -1.91 23.95 3.54
CA PRO A 229 -0.50 24.25 3.32
C PRO A 229 -0.22 25.43 2.39
N SER A 230 -1.03 25.64 1.35
CA SER A 230 -0.84 26.77 0.41
C SER A 230 -1.20 28.13 1.01
N ALA A 231 -1.96 28.18 2.10
CA ALA A 231 -2.30 29.42 2.81
C ALA A 231 -1.30 29.76 3.94
N ALA A 232 -0.29 28.92 4.18
CA ALA A 232 0.72 29.11 5.22
C ALA A 232 1.75 30.22 4.91
N GLY A 233 1.71 30.85 3.73
CA GLY A 233 2.65 31.89 3.30
C GLY A 233 4.03 31.35 2.92
N GLY A 234 5.01 32.26 2.76
CA GLY A 234 6.40 31.94 2.46
C GLY A 234 6.80 32.24 1.01
N ALA A 235 7.92 31.66 0.57
CA ALA A 235 8.52 31.97 -0.72
C ALA A 235 7.56 31.70 -1.89
N ASN A 236 7.43 32.66 -2.82
CA ASN A 236 6.55 32.61 -3.99
C ASN A 236 5.05 32.43 -3.68
N SER A 237 4.58 32.79 -2.48
CA SER A 237 3.15 32.73 -2.13
C SER A 237 2.34 33.96 -2.58
N THR A 238 2.97 34.94 -3.23
CA THR A 238 2.34 36.13 -3.83
C THR A 238 3.12 36.56 -5.08
N THR A 239 2.72 37.64 -5.75
CA THR A 239 3.41 38.25 -6.91
C THR A 239 4.77 38.90 -6.55
N GLY A 240 5.45 38.40 -5.50
CA GLY A 240 6.76 38.81 -5.01
C GLY A 240 7.54 37.61 -4.45
N PHE A 241 8.74 37.85 -3.91
CA PHE A 241 9.62 36.76 -3.44
C PHE A 241 9.08 36.01 -2.20
N GLU A 242 8.29 36.68 -1.35
CA GLU A 242 7.70 36.12 -0.13
C GLU A 242 6.33 36.77 0.11
N GLY A 243 5.36 35.98 0.57
CA GLY A 243 4.02 36.44 0.92
C GLY A 243 3.64 36.04 2.34
N ASN A 244 2.84 36.87 2.98
CA ASN A 244 2.30 36.60 4.32
C ASN A 244 1.27 35.47 4.27
N SER A 245 1.11 34.73 5.37
CA SER A 245 0.04 33.75 5.49
C SER A 245 -1.30 34.48 5.60
N ALA A 246 -2.23 34.11 4.71
CA ALA A 246 -3.54 34.70 4.64
C ALA A 246 -4.57 33.60 4.35
N PHE A 247 -5.68 33.65 5.07
CA PHE A 247 -6.78 32.71 4.90
C PHE A 247 -8.11 33.39 5.20
N ASN A 248 -9.22 32.81 4.75
CA ASN A 248 -10.54 33.31 5.06
C ASN A 248 -10.91 32.94 6.51
N VAL A 249 -11.29 33.93 7.33
CA VAL A 249 -11.64 33.73 8.75
C VAL A 249 -12.70 32.63 8.94
N TRP A 250 -13.73 32.60 8.09
CA TRP A 250 -14.79 31.59 8.16
C TRP A 250 -14.30 30.19 7.75
N ASP A 251 -13.27 30.07 6.91
CA ASP A 251 -12.67 28.76 6.63
C ASP A 251 -12.06 28.16 7.90
N PHE A 252 -11.39 28.97 8.72
CA PHE A 252 -10.80 28.49 9.98
C PHE A 252 -11.87 28.14 11.01
N ILE A 253 -12.87 29.00 11.18
CA ILE A 253 -13.99 28.76 12.11
C ILE A 253 -14.66 27.43 11.74
N LEU A 254 -15.14 27.30 10.50
CA LEU A 254 -15.87 26.12 10.07
C LEU A 254 -14.97 24.88 10.00
N MET A 255 -13.69 25.00 9.67
CA MET A 255 -12.76 23.87 9.74
C MET A 255 -12.63 23.33 11.15
N MET A 256 -12.43 24.20 12.14
CA MET A 256 -12.29 23.79 13.55
C MET A 256 -13.58 23.15 14.06
N GLU A 257 -14.72 23.74 13.69
CA GLU A 257 -16.01 23.13 13.96
C GLU A 257 -16.05 21.72 13.35
N GLY A 258 -15.76 21.56 12.07
CA GLY A 258 -15.83 20.27 11.38
C GLY A 258 -14.93 19.18 11.96
N ALA A 259 -13.81 19.55 12.57
CA ALA A 259 -12.91 18.61 13.22
C ALA A 259 -13.56 17.86 14.41
N ILE A 260 -14.56 18.45 15.06
CA ILE A 260 -15.31 17.82 16.17
C ILE A 260 -15.99 16.51 15.72
N ALA A 261 -16.43 16.43 14.46
CA ALA A 261 -17.07 15.22 13.92
C ALA A 261 -16.13 13.99 13.90
N PHE A 262 -14.82 14.20 14.01
CA PHE A 262 -13.82 13.14 14.09
C PHE A 262 -13.52 12.69 15.52
N SER A 263 -14.46 12.93 16.45
CA SER A 263 -14.43 12.40 17.81
C SER A 263 -14.07 10.91 17.82
N SER A 264 -13.06 10.57 18.61
CA SER A 264 -12.62 9.19 18.79
C SER A 264 -13.71 8.41 19.54
N ALA A 265 -14.48 7.58 18.82
CA ALA A 265 -15.46 6.74 19.49
C ALA A 265 -14.74 5.83 20.51
N ALA A 266 -15.21 5.85 21.76
CA ALA A 266 -14.68 5.06 22.88
C ALA A 266 -14.64 3.53 22.65
N VAL A 267 -15.21 3.05 21.54
CA VAL A 267 -15.33 1.64 21.14
C VAL A 267 -13.95 0.98 20.85
N LYS A 268 -12.89 1.76 20.58
CA LYS A 268 -11.53 1.23 20.37
C LYS A 268 -10.83 0.72 21.66
N ARG A 269 -11.43 0.85 22.85
CA ARG A 269 -10.84 0.35 24.12
C ARG A 269 -10.67 -1.18 24.20
N LEU A 270 -11.38 -1.97 23.37
CA LEU A 270 -11.34 -3.44 23.44
C LEU A 270 -10.48 -4.13 22.38
N GLU A 271 -10.09 -3.43 21.30
CA GLU A 271 -9.23 -3.97 20.23
C GLU A 271 -7.84 -3.30 20.26
N ALA A 272 -7.17 -3.36 21.41
CA ALA A 272 -5.90 -2.68 21.67
C ALA A 272 -4.85 -2.93 20.57
N ASP A 273 -4.60 -1.89 19.75
CA ASP A 273 -3.35 -1.75 19.00
C ASP A 273 -2.23 -1.50 20.03
N PRO A 274 -1.16 -2.32 20.07
CA PRO A 274 -0.05 -2.18 21.03
C PRO A 274 0.59 -0.78 21.07
N ASN A 275 0.39 0.05 20.04
CA ASN A 275 0.99 1.38 19.94
C ASN A 275 0.04 2.55 20.22
N GLY A 276 -1.25 2.33 20.52
CA GLY A 276 -2.20 3.26 21.15
C GLY A 276 -2.46 4.65 20.55
N ALA A 277 -1.68 5.12 19.58
CA ALA A 277 -1.60 6.53 19.16
C ALA A 277 -2.49 6.91 17.95
N LEU A 278 -3.23 5.96 17.36
CA LEU A 278 -4.00 6.15 16.11
C LEU A 278 -5.52 6.04 16.31
N SER A 279 -5.98 6.44 17.49
CA SER A 279 -7.37 6.30 17.90
C SER A 279 -8.25 7.42 17.33
N ALA A 280 -8.33 7.53 16.00
CA ALA A 280 -9.29 8.38 15.31
C ALA A 280 -9.94 7.64 14.12
N PRO A 281 -11.10 8.11 13.62
CA PRO A 281 -11.76 7.53 12.45
C PRO A 281 -10.82 7.52 11.24
N PHE A 282 -10.68 6.36 10.60
CA PHE A 282 -9.91 6.20 9.36
C PHE A 282 -8.45 6.69 9.40
N VAL A 283 -7.84 6.69 10.59
CA VAL A 283 -6.42 7.02 10.79
C VAL A 283 -5.60 5.74 10.96
N VAL A 284 -4.50 5.64 10.24
CA VAL A 284 -3.58 4.49 10.23
C VAL A 284 -2.13 4.93 10.18
N ARG A 285 -1.17 4.02 10.41
CA ARG A 285 0.25 4.32 10.24
C ARG A 285 0.55 4.69 8.79
N GLN A 286 1.45 5.65 8.59
CA GLN A 286 1.89 5.98 7.25
C GLN A 286 2.67 4.83 6.60
N THR A 287 2.40 4.63 5.33
CA THR A 287 3.06 3.73 4.39
C THR A 287 3.84 4.60 3.41
N THR A 288 5.08 4.23 3.06
CA THR A 288 5.94 5.04 2.18
C THR A 288 5.46 5.08 0.73
N SER A 289 4.71 4.06 0.30
CA SER A 289 4.17 3.94 -1.04
C SER A 289 3.09 4.97 -1.41
N GLY A 290 3.20 5.52 -2.62
CA GLY A 290 2.25 6.49 -3.18
C GLY A 290 2.60 7.97 -2.94
N TYR A 291 3.76 8.25 -2.34
CA TYR A 291 4.31 9.60 -2.23
C TYR A 291 5.78 9.58 -2.70
N ALA A 292 5.99 9.88 -3.98
CA ALA A 292 7.29 9.73 -4.65
C ALA A 292 8.41 10.64 -4.09
N SER A 293 8.08 11.55 -3.17
CA SER A 293 8.99 12.54 -2.59
C SER A 293 9.24 12.40 -1.08
N SER A 294 8.77 11.34 -0.41
CA SER A 294 9.16 11.08 1.00
C SER A 294 10.51 10.39 1.05
N SER A 295 11.42 10.97 1.85
CA SER A 295 12.64 10.28 2.28
C SER A 295 12.37 9.47 3.55
N ASP A 296 13.17 8.44 3.82
CA ASP A 296 13.09 7.68 5.09
C ASP A 296 13.38 8.53 6.34
N GLN A 297 13.91 9.75 6.15
CA GLN A 297 14.23 10.69 7.21
C GLN A 297 13.05 11.60 7.56
N ASP A 298 11.99 11.63 6.75
CA ASP A 298 10.82 12.45 7.02
C ASP A 298 10.00 11.81 8.14
N LYS A 299 9.98 12.47 9.31
CA LYS A 299 9.09 12.09 10.41
C LYS A 299 7.65 12.33 9.97
N SER A 300 6.98 11.27 9.56
CA SER A 300 5.53 11.25 9.39
C SER A 300 4.85 10.74 10.66
N ARG A 301 3.76 11.40 11.04
CA ARG A 301 2.96 11.03 12.21
C ARG A 301 1.96 9.91 11.87
N ALA A 302 1.24 10.03 10.76
CA ALA A 302 0.14 9.13 10.40
C ALA A 302 -0.39 9.41 8.98
N GLU A 303 -1.29 8.53 8.52
CA GLU A 303 -2.19 8.78 7.40
C GLU A 303 -3.64 8.90 7.88
N MET A 304 -4.42 9.70 7.18
CA MET A 304 -5.88 9.81 7.35
C MET A 304 -6.57 9.62 6.02
N TRP A 305 -7.67 8.87 6.04
CA TRP A 305 -8.46 8.55 4.86
C TRP A 305 -9.87 9.12 5.01
N LEU A 306 -10.17 10.21 4.29
CA LEU A 306 -11.45 10.90 4.40
C LEU A 306 -12.49 10.28 3.46
N PRO A 307 -13.63 9.79 3.95
CA PRO A 307 -14.63 9.15 3.11
C PRO A 307 -15.36 10.17 2.22
N LEU A 308 -15.63 9.77 0.98
CA LEU A 308 -16.48 10.48 0.04
C LEU A 308 -17.71 9.62 -0.27
N TRP A 309 -18.87 10.25 -0.36
CA TRP A 309 -20.15 9.62 -0.65
C TRP A 309 -20.97 10.54 -1.55
N GLU A 310 -21.76 9.95 -2.44
CA GLU A 310 -22.52 10.69 -3.47
C GLU A 310 -24.02 10.77 -3.14
N GLU A 311 -24.51 9.92 -2.24
CA GLU A 311 -25.92 9.89 -1.84
C GLU A 311 -26.19 10.80 -0.63
N PRO A 312 -27.29 11.56 -0.59
CA PRO A 312 -27.60 12.45 0.54
C PRO A 312 -27.61 11.73 1.90
N ALA A 313 -26.78 12.20 2.84
CA ALA A 313 -26.64 11.61 4.17
C ALA A 313 -26.90 12.63 5.28
N SER A 314 -27.55 12.18 6.36
CA SER A 314 -27.80 13.00 7.56
C SER A 314 -26.54 13.13 8.41
N PHE A 315 -26.40 14.21 9.18
CA PHE A 315 -25.28 14.33 10.12
C PHE A 315 -25.19 13.14 11.10
N PRO A 316 -26.28 12.64 11.71
CA PRO A 316 -26.24 11.42 12.53
C PRO A 316 -25.68 10.19 11.79
N SER A 317 -26.00 10.03 10.50
CA SER A 317 -25.44 8.94 9.68
C SER A 317 -23.93 9.10 9.47
N ILE A 318 -23.47 10.33 9.23
CA ILE A 318 -22.03 10.63 9.09
C ILE A 318 -21.30 10.45 10.42
N GLN A 319 -21.90 10.87 11.54
CA GLN A 319 -21.33 10.65 12.87
C GLN A 319 -21.23 9.16 13.20
N ALA A 320 -22.23 8.36 12.85
CA ALA A 320 -22.17 6.90 13.00
C ALA A 320 -21.06 6.28 12.12
N LEU A 321 -20.94 6.72 10.86
CA LEU A 321 -19.87 6.29 9.95
C LEU A 321 -18.47 6.60 10.50
N LEU A 322 -18.25 7.83 10.96
CA LEU A 322 -16.97 8.24 11.55
C LEU A 322 -16.73 7.50 12.88
N GLY A 323 -17.76 7.33 13.71
CA GLY A 323 -17.67 6.60 14.97
C GLY A 323 -17.29 5.12 14.80
N GLU A 324 -17.83 4.45 13.78
CA GLU A 324 -17.46 3.07 13.46
C GLU A 324 -16.08 2.97 12.80
N GLY A 325 -15.81 3.85 11.83
CA GLY A 325 -14.51 3.99 11.17
C GLY A 325 -13.94 2.69 10.61
N ARG A 326 -14.78 1.78 10.07
CA ARG A 326 -14.36 0.41 9.76
C ARG A 326 -13.50 0.38 8.50
N ALA A 327 -12.31 -0.18 8.64
CA ALA A 327 -11.46 -0.60 7.53
C ALA A 327 -10.81 -1.93 7.90
N ARG A 328 -11.23 -3.02 7.25
CA ARG A 328 -10.80 -4.39 7.57
C ARG A 328 -10.18 -5.09 6.37
N VAL A 329 -9.11 -5.83 6.65
CA VAL A 329 -8.46 -6.75 5.71
C VAL A 329 -8.65 -8.17 6.27
N GLY A 330 -9.56 -8.93 5.68
CA GLY A 330 -9.94 -10.24 6.21
C GLY A 330 -10.59 -10.13 7.59
N ARG A 331 -9.92 -10.64 8.63
CA ARG A 331 -10.43 -10.66 10.02
C ARG A 331 -9.83 -9.60 10.94
N ARG A 332 -8.93 -8.75 10.43
CA ARG A 332 -8.21 -7.73 11.20
C ARG A 332 -8.51 -6.33 10.68
N ASN A 333 -8.36 -5.33 11.55
CA ASN A 333 -8.42 -3.94 11.14
C ASN A 333 -7.15 -3.55 10.33
N ALA A 334 -7.30 -2.54 9.48
CA ALA A 334 -6.19 -1.94 8.76
C ALA A 334 -5.26 -1.24 9.73
N SER A 335 -3.96 -1.52 9.63
CA SER A 335 -2.94 -1.01 10.57
C SER A 335 -2.04 0.07 9.96
N ASN A 336 -2.04 0.18 8.63
CA ASN A 336 -1.24 1.10 7.84
C ASN A 336 -1.96 1.45 6.52
N GLY A 337 -1.41 2.38 5.75
CA GLY A 337 -1.95 2.81 4.46
C GLY A 337 -2.12 1.68 3.43
N LEU A 338 -1.20 0.70 3.39
CA LEU A 338 -1.31 -0.46 2.50
C LEU A 338 -2.51 -1.33 2.85
N ASP A 339 -2.72 -1.61 4.14
CA ASP A 339 -3.88 -2.34 4.61
C ASP A 339 -5.18 -1.59 4.31
N PHE A 340 -5.18 -0.26 4.48
CA PHE A 340 -6.36 0.55 4.20
C PHE A 340 -6.73 0.48 2.71
N ALA A 341 -5.74 0.63 1.82
CA ALA A 341 -5.94 0.47 0.38
C ALA A 341 -6.48 -0.91 0.01
N ARG A 342 -5.99 -1.97 0.67
CA ARG A 342 -6.51 -3.34 0.49
C ARG A 342 -7.94 -3.49 1.03
N ALA A 343 -8.27 -2.86 2.15
CA ALA A 343 -9.62 -2.86 2.70
C ALA A 343 -10.61 -2.20 1.73
N VAL A 344 -10.25 -1.04 1.16
CA VAL A 344 -11.04 -0.36 0.12
C VAL A 344 -11.28 -1.28 -1.09
N ALA A 345 -10.22 -1.89 -1.60
CA ALA A 345 -10.28 -2.77 -2.77
C ALA A 345 -11.06 -4.08 -2.54
N LEU A 346 -11.16 -4.55 -1.29
CA LEU A 346 -11.89 -5.76 -0.89
C LEU A 346 -13.30 -5.46 -0.33
N LEU A 347 -13.76 -4.21 -0.38
CA LEU A 347 -15.01 -3.76 0.23
C LEU A 347 -15.10 -4.07 1.74
N GLY A 348 -13.96 -4.04 2.43
CA GLY A 348 -13.84 -4.15 3.88
C GLY A 348 -14.09 -2.83 4.61
N ILE A 349 -14.85 -1.93 4.00
CA ILE A 349 -15.20 -0.59 4.49
C ILE A 349 -16.73 -0.45 4.59
N ASP A 350 -17.20 0.61 5.23
CA ASP A 350 -18.64 0.87 5.39
C ASP A 350 -19.34 1.15 4.04
N ARG A 351 -20.60 0.69 3.92
CA ARG A 351 -21.38 0.84 2.69
C ARG A 351 -21.75 2.31 2.44
N GLY A 352 -21.91 2.68 1.16
CA GLY A 352 -22.30 4.03 0.74
C GLY A 352 -21.12 4.99 0.51
N ILE A 353 -19.90 4.59 0.88
CA ILE A 353 -18.68 5.32 0.51
C ILE A 353 -18.31 4.97 -0.93
N THR A 354 -18.08 6.00 -1.75
CA THR A 354 -17.70 5.86 -3.17
C THR A 354 -16.20 6.05 -3.38
N ALA A 355 -15.53 6.82 -2.51
CA ALA A 355 -14.08 7.01 -2.57
C ALA A 355 -13.50 7.43 -1.20
N PHE A 356 -12.17 7.42 -1.10
CA PHE A 356 -11.45 8.03 0.02
C PHE A 356 -10.38 9.00 -0.48
N GLU A 357 -10.24 10.13 0.21
CA GLU A 357 -9.10 11.03 0.09
C GLU A 357 -8.02 10.67 1.09
N ARG A 358 -6.84 10.24 0.60
CA ARG A 358 -5.71 9.86 1.42
C ARG A 358 -4.82 11.07 1.70
N TYR A 359 -4.62 11.38 2.97
CA TYR A 359 -3.73 12.43 3.45
C TYR A 359 -2.58 11.83 4.27
N GLY A 360 -1.38 12.38 4.10
CA GLY A 360 -0.22 12.10 4.95
C GLY A 360 0.16 13.34 5.77
N PHE A 361 0.45 13.15 7.06
CA PHE A 361 0.87 14.23 7.95
C PHE A 361 2.40 14.28 8.03
N GLN A 362 3.00 15.28 7.37
CA GLN A 362 4.45 15.40 7.23
C GLN A 362 4.98 16.62 7.97
N GLU A 363 6.03 16.44 8.77
CA GLU A 363 6.76 17.56 9.35
C GLU A 363 7.56 18.29 8.26
N ARG A 364 7.38 19.60 8.16
CA ARG A 364 8.05 20.50 7.21
C ARG A 364 8.46 21.76 7.96
N ASN A 365 9.62 22.33 7.63
CA ASN A 365 10.13 23.58 8.22
C ASN A 365 10.25 23.55 9.78
N GLY A 366 10.77 22.45 10.34
CA GLY A 366 10.94 22.29 11.79
C GLY A 366 9.79 21.50 12.41
N LEU A 367 9.09 22.07 13.40
CA LEU A 367 8.01 21.40 14.15
C LEU A 367 6.61 21.57 13.52
N SER A 368 6.50 22.24 12.38
CA SER A 368 5.23 22.43 11.68
C SER A 368 4.85 21.18 10.88
N THR A 369 3.60 20.75 11.00
CA THR A 369 3.08 19.59 10.27
C THR A 369 2.22 20.09 9.12
N PHE A 370 2.21 19.40 7.99
CA PHE A 370 1.24 19.63 6.91
C PHE A 370 0.49 18.35 6.57
N ALA A 371 -0.84 18.47 6.47
CA ALA A 371 -1.69 17.44 5.89
C ALA A 371 -1.64 17.58 4.37
N ILE A 372 -0.90 16.67 3.72
CA ILE A 372 -0.67 16.70 2.28
C ILE A 372 -1.57 15.64 1.62
N PRO A 373 -2.42 16.02 0.64
CA PRO A 373 -3.18 15.03 -0.12
C PRO A 373 -2.21 14.17 -0.95
N LEU A 374 -2.29 12.86 -0.77
CA LEU A 374 -1.41 11.88 -1.43
C LEU A 374 -2.08 11.30 -2.68
N SER A 375 -3.34 10.87 -2.57
CA SER A 375 -4.08 10.22 -3.65
C SER A 375 -5.56 10.06 -3.30
N ARG A 376 -6.41 9.84 -4.31
CA ARG A 376 -7.80 9.41 -4.14
C ARG A 376 -7.91 7.93 -4.47
N PHE A 377 -8.65 7.19 -3.64
CA PHE A 377 -8.94 5.77 -3.85
C PHE A 377 -10.43 5.57 -4.07
N GLU A 378 -10.80 5.12 -5.26
CA GLU A 378 -12.16 4.73 -5.58
C GLU A 378 -12.52 3.42 -4.87
N VAL A 379 -13.70 3.37 -4.25
CA VAL A 379 -14.23 2.15 -3.65
C VAL A 379 -14.80 1.27 -4.76
N ARG A 380 -13.99 0.35 -5.27
CA ARG A 380 -14.40 -0.62 -6.30
C ARG A 380 -13.86 -2.00 -5.96
N PRO A 381 -14.65 -3.07 -6.13
CA PRO A 381 -14.18 -4.42 -5.87
C PRO A 381 -13.05 -4.77 -6.83
N ASN A 382 -11.91 -5.18 -6.27
CA ASN A 382 -10.76 -5.63 -7.04
C ASN A 382 -10.46 -7.10 -6.69
N PRO A 383 -10.87 -8.06 -7.54
CA PRO A 383 -10.69 -9.47 -7.27
C PRO A 383 -9.21 -9.92 -7.26
N ASP A 384 -8.29 -9.14 -7.83
CA ASP A 384 -6.87 -9.51 -7.83
C ASP A 384 -6.22 -9.31 -6.46
N VAL A 385 -6.75 -8.40 -5.64
CA VAL A 385 -6.28 -8.18 -4.25
C VAL A 385 -6.59 -9.38 -3.36
N GLU A 386 -7.62 -10.16 -3.68
CA GLU A 386 -7.99 -11.37 -2.95
C GLU A 386 -6.89 -12.45 -3.00
N LEU A 387 -6.05 -12.42 -4.04
CA LEU A 387 -4.89 -13.30 -4.18
C LEU A 387 -3.92 -13.17 -3.00
N LEU A 388 -3.85 -11.99 -2.38
CA LEU A 388 -2.99 -11.73 -1.21
C LEU A 388 -3.50 -12.39 0.07
N ARG A 389 -4.77 -12.81 0.13
CA ARG A 389 -5.35 -13.38 1.35
C ARG A 389 -4.59 -14.60 1.85
N SER A 390 -4.10 -15.45 0.94
CA SER A 390 -3.33 -16.64 1.32
C SER A 390 -1.96 -16.34 1.92
N ILE A 391 -1.45 -15.11 1.72
CA ILE A 391 -0.13 -14.69 2.20
C ILE A 391 -0.17 -13.51 3.17
N ASP A 392 -1.34 -13.10 3.65
CA ASP A 392 -1.51 -11.89 4.47
C ASP A 392 -0.60 -11.88 5.71
N ALA A 393 -0.53 -13.01 6.43
CA ALA A 393 0.32 -13.14 7.60
C ALA A 393 1.81 -13.00 7.27
N TRP A 394 2.25 -13.62 6.17
CA TRP A 394 3.63 -13.52 5.72
C TRP A 394 3.96 -12.09 5.27
N LEU A 395 3.08 -11.46 4.48
CA LEU A 395 3.26 -10.11 3.95
C LEU A 395 3.40 -9.09 5.09
N SER A 396 2.51 -9.17 6.09
CA SER A 396 2.54 -8.28 7.26
C SER A 396 3.85 -8.42 8.05
N ILE A 397 4.28 -9.65 8.34
CA ILE A 397 5.54 -9.93 9.05
C ILE A 397 6.73 -9.44 8.21
N PHE A 398 6.78 -9.77 6.93
CA PHE A 398 7.87 -9.41 6.05
C PHE A 398 8.04 -7.89 5.93
N LEU A 399 6.98 -7.14 5.63
CA LEU A 399 7.06 -5.68 5.50
C LEU A 399 7.46 -5.03 6.83
N SER A 400 6.91 -5.51 7.95
CA SER A 400 7.31 -5.01 9.27
C SER A 400 8.80 -5.25 9.57
N ARG A 401 9.33 -6.43 9.27
CA ARG A 401 10.75 -6.75 9.50
C ARG A 401 11.67 -6.04 8.51
N ALA A 402 11.26 -5.94 7.25
CA ALA A 402 12.00 -5.24 6.21
C ALA A 402 12.14 -3.74 6.51
N GLY A 403 11.12 -3.12 7.12
CA GLY A 403 11.17 -1.72 7.56
C GLY A 403 12.00 -1.47 8.82
N GLY A 404 12.50 -2.51 9.51
CA GLY A 404 13.23 -2.37 10.77
C GLY A 404 14.65 -1.80 10.62
N GLU A 405 15.16 -1.17 11.68
CA GLU A 405 16.48 -0.50 11.73
C GLU A 405 17.68 -1.44 11.49
N HIS A 406 17.51 -2.74 11.71
CA HIS A 406 18.56 -3.75 11.48
C HIS A 406 18.32 -4.61 10.23
N ALA A 407 17.33 -4.28 9.40
CA ALA A 407 17.10 -4.99 8.15
C ALA A 407 18.21 -4.70 7.12
N PRO A 408 18.73 -5.71 6.41
CA PRO A 408 19.68 -5.51 5.31
C PRO A 408 19.15 -4.55 4.25
N GLY A 409 20.02 -3.72 3.66
CA GLY A 409 19.63 -2.73 2.66
C GLY A 409 18.96 -3.32 1.41
N SER A 410 19.37 -4.53 1.00
CA SER A 410 18.72 -5.28 -0.08
C SER A 410 17.28 -5.66 0.27
N VAL A 411 17.03 -6.14 1.49
CA VAL A 411 15.71 -6.52 2.01
C VAL A 411 14.80 -5.31 2.15
N ARG A 412 15.31 -4.18 2.67
CA ARG A 412 14.57 -2.90 2.72
C ARG A 412 14.07 -2.47 1.34
N ARG A 413 14.97 -2.51 0.34
CA ARG A 413 14.66 -2.10 -1.03
C ARG A 413 13.53 -2.93 -1.62
N VAL A 414 13.63 -4.26 -1.54
CA VAL A 414 12.57 -5.15 -2.08
C VAL A 414 11.28 -5.07 -1.26
N GLY A 415 11.36 -4.78 0.05
CA GLY A 415 10.20 -4.48 0.88
C GLY A 415 9.39 -3.30 0.36
N ARG A 416 10.05 -2.17 0.03
CA ARG A 416 9.39 -1.01 -0.59
C ARG A 416 8.84 -1.31 -1.97
N GLN A 417 9.59 -2.03 -2.80
CA GLN A 417 9.11 -2.43 -4.13
C GLN A 417 7.85 -3.32 -4.04
N LEU A 418 7.79 -4.21 -3.06
CA LEU A 418 6.61 -5.03 -2.81
C LEU A 418 5.43 -4.20 -2.29
N GLU A 419 5.67 -3.29 -1.35
CA GLU A 419 4.67 -2.34 -0.85
C GLU A 419 4.07 -1.51 -2.01
N ASP A 420 4.93 -0.98 -2.88
CA ASP A 420 4.54 -0.21 -4.06
C ASP A 420 3.74 -1.05 -5.06
N ALA A 421 4.17 -2.28 -5.34
CA ALA A 421 3.48 -3.17 -6.26
C ALA A 421 2.08 -3.55 -5.75
N VAL A 422 1.96 -3.87 -4.46
CA VAL A 422 0.67 -4.16 -3.83
C VAL A 422 -0.22 -2.92 -3.83
N MET A 423 0.33 -1.74 -3.49
CA MET A 423 -0.41 -0.47 -3.52
C MET A 423 -0.95 -0.17 -4.93
N LYS A 424 -0.14 -0.34 -5.98
CA LYS A 424 -0.58 -0.18 -7.37
C LYS A 424 -1.67 -1.17 -7.75
N MET A 425 -1.54 -2.43 -7.33
CA MET A 425 -2.54 -3.47 -7.58
C MET A 425 -3.90 -3.11 -6.98
N THR A 426 -3.95 -2.44 -5.82
CA THR A 426 -5.24 -2.01 -5.24
C THR A 426 -5.99 -1.02 -6.12
N GLN A 427 -5.29 -0.19 -6.89
CA GLN A 427 -5.89 0.86 -7.73
C GLN A 427 -6.09 0.42 -9.19
N ARG A 428 -5.28 -0.50 -9.68
CA ARG A 428 -5.28 -0.96 -11.07
C ARG A 428 -5.44 -2.48 -11.08
N PRO A 429 -6.65 -3.02 -11.29
CA PRO A 429 -6.81 -4.46 -11.53
C PRO A 429 -6.24 -4.86 -12.89
N GLY A 430 -5.82 -6.11 -13.04
CA GLY A 430 -5.37 -6.69 -14.29
C GLY A 430 -4.05 -7.45 -14.21
N HIS A 431 -3.73 -8.17 -15.29
CA HIS A 431 -2.58 -9.06 -15.36
C HIS A 431 -1.25 -8.35 -15.08
N SER A 432 -1.07 -7.12 -15.56
CA SER A 432 0.18 -6.37 -15.38
C SER A 432 0.48 -6.11 -13.89
N SER A 433 -0.50 -5.63 -13.13
CA SER A 433 -0.34 -5.39 -11.69
C SER A 433 -0.15 -6.68 -10.90
N THR A 434 -0.83 -7.77 -11.30
CA THR A 434 -0.63 -9.07 -10.67
C THR A 434 0.78 -9.62 -10.95
N GLN A 435 1.29 -9.45 -12.18
CA GLN A 435 2.68 -9.77 -12.53
C GLN A 435 3.67 -8.93 -11.72
N ASP A 436 3.45 -7.61 -11.57
CA ASP A 436 4.32 -6.73 -10.79
C ASP A 436 4.45 -7.21 -9.33
N VAL A 437 3.33 -7.62 -8.72
CA VAL A 437 3.32 -8.19 -7.38
C VAL A 437 4.05 -9.53 -7.35
N LEU A 438 3.79 -10.45 -8.29
CA LEU A 438 4.49 -11.73 -8.38
C LEU A 438 6.02 -11.57 -8.52
N VAL A 439 6.46 -10.65 -9.39
CA VAL A 439 7.87 -10.31 -9.57
C VAL A 439 8.46 -9.72 -8.29
N ALA A 440 7.75 -8.81 -7.62
CA ALA A 440 8.21 -8.26 -6.35
C ALA A 440 8.31 -9.32 -5.25
N LEU A 441 7.39 -10.29 -5.19
CA LEU A 441 7.44 -11.44 -4.29
C LEU A 441 8.66 -12.34 -4.58
N GLY A 442 8.93 -12.62 -5.87
CA GLY A 442 10.12 -13.36 -6.31
C GLY A 442 11.43 -12.66 -5.92
N ARG A 443 11.51 -11.34 -6.12
CA ARG A 443 12.67 -10.53 -5.70
C ARG A 443 12.82 -10.47 -4.18
N ALA A 444 11.71 -10.40 -3.45
CA ALA A 444 11.73 -10.45 -1.98
C ALA A 444 12.31 -11.76 -1.48
N GLN A 445 11.86 -12.89 -2.02
CA GLN A 445 12.38 -14.21 -1.67
C GLN A 445 13.87 -14.38 -2.04
N ALA A 446 14.30 -13.87 -3.20
CA ALA A 446 15.71 -13.88 -3.60
C ALA A 446 16.58 -13.07 -2.62
N ALA A 447 16.13 -11.86 -2.23
CA ALA A 447 16.86 -11.03 -1.26
C ALA A 447 16.94 -11.68 0.13
N LEU A 448 15.90 -12.38 0.57
CA LEU A 448 15.91 -13.17 1.80
C LEU A 448 16.91 -14.32 1.70
N SER A 449 16.96 -15.02 0.55
CA SER A 449 17.92 -16.10 0.29
C SER A 449 19.37 -15.61 0.33
N ASN A 450 19.65 -14.43 -0.23
CA ASN A 450 20.99 -13.82 -0.16
C ASN A 450 21.34 -13.33 1.26
N SER A 451 20.32 -12.99 2.05
CA SER A 451 20.45 -12.56 3.44
C SER A 451 20.11 -13.70 4.40
N HIS A 452 20.44 -14.95 4.03
CA HIS A 452 19.93 -16.19 4.65
C HIS A 452 19.98 -16.19 6.19
N LYS A 453 21.13 -15.82 6.76
CA LYS A 453 21.32 -15.80 8.22
C LYS A 453 20.33 -14.86 8.91
N TRP A 454 20.17 -13.65 8.38
CA TRP A 454 19.20 -12.70 8.90
C TRP A 454 17.77 -13.20 8.70
N ALA A 455 17.48 -13.78 7.53
CA ALA A 455 16.15 -14.29 7.21
C ALA A 455 15.71 -15.41 8.16
N GLN A 456 16.58 -16.38 8.47
CA GLN A 456 16.29 -17.49 9.39
C GLN A 456 15.81 -17.03 10.77
N GLU A 457 16.32 -15.91 11.27
CA GLU A 457 15.98 -15.36 12.59
C GLU A 457 14.73 -14.47 12.57
N ASN A 458 14.35 -13.93 11.41
CA ASN A 458 13.37 -12.83 11.32
C ASN A 458 12.12 -13.14 10.49
N VAL A 459 12.23 -13.92 9.40
CA VAL A 459 11.14 -14.13 8.43
C VAL A 459 11.21 -15.54 7.85
N ARG A 460 10.08 -16.25 7.82
CA ARG A 460 9.99 -17.56 7.13
C ARG A 460 10.13 -17.39 5.61
N PRO A 461 10.55 -18.42 4.85
CA PRO A 461 10.50 -18.36 3.40
C PRO A 461 9.10 -18.01 2.91
N MET A 462 9.01 -17.43 1.72
CA MET A 462 7.74 -17.18 1.06
C MET A 462 6.91 -18.48 1.00
N PRO A 463 5.66 -18.49 1.48
CA PRO A 463 4.78 -19.64 1.32
C PRO A 463 4.46 -19.89 -0.15
N GLU A 464 4.13 -21.13 -0.50
CA GLU A 464 3.66 -21.45 -1.85
C GLU A 464 2.33 -20.71 -2.16
N LEU A 465 2.29 -20.05 -3.32
CA LEU A 465 1.13 -19.32 -3.82
C LEU A 465 0.15 -20.26 -4.50
N LYS A 466 -1.14 -19.93 -4.42
CA LYS A 466 -2.22 -20.71 -5.05
C LYS A 466 -2.16 -20.60 -6.58
N GLU A 467 -2.69 -21.60 -7.25
CA GLU A 467 -2.72 -21.71 -8.73
C GLU A 467 -3.42 -20.55 -9.45
N ASN A 468 -4.41 -19.92 -8.83
CA ASN A 468 -5.15 -18.81 -9.40
C ASN A 468 -4.29 -17.57 -9.71
N TRP A 469 -3.10 -17.46 -9.12
CA TRP A 469 -2.10 -16.46 -9.50
C TRP A 469 -1.64 -16.62 -10.96
N LEU A 470 -1.53 -17.86 -11.48
CA LEU A 470 -1.10 -18.12 -12.86
C LEU A 470 -2.10 -17.57 -13.88
N GLU A 471 -3.39 -17.80 -13.65
CA GLU A 471 -4.43 -17.35 -14.57
C GLU A 471 -4.56 -15.82 -14.57
N ARG A 472 -4.54 -15.22 -13.38
CA ARG A 472 -4.72 -13.76 -13.22
C ARG A 472 -3.55 -12.95 -13.75
N ALA A 473 -2.34 -13.48 -13.65
CA ALA A 473 -1.13 -12.79 -14.11
C ALA A 473 -0.72 -13.14 -15.55
N SER A 474 -1.36 -14.10 -16.23
CA SER A 474 -0.95 -14.47 -17.58
C SER A 474 -1.21 -13.34 -18.59
N ASP A 475 -0.16 -12.92 -19.30
CA ASP A 475 -0.25 -12.07 -20.49
C ASP A 475 -0.04 -12.86 -21.80
N ASN A 476 0.13 -14.19 -21.69
CA ASN A 476 0.42 -15.10 -22.81
C ASN A 476 1.64 -14.69 -23.67
N SER A 477 2.60 -13.94 -23.11
CA SER A 477 3.87 -13.63 -23.76
C SER A 477 4.79 -14.86 -23.86
N SER A 478 5.81 -14.80 -24.72
CA SER A 478 6.84 -15.85 -24.80
C SER A 478 7.61 -15.96 -23.48
N GLU A 479 7.93 -14.82 -22.84
CA GLU A 479 8.56 -14.75 -21.52
C GLU A 479 7.72 -15.51 -20.48
N TRP A 480 6.41 -15.23 -20.43
CA TRP A 480 5.50 -15.87 -19.48
C TRP A 480 5.40 -17.38 -19.69
N ARG A 481 5.26 -17.82 -20.94
CA ARG A 481 5.17 -19.25 -21.28
C ARG A 481 6.47 -20.00 -20.96
N LEU A 482 7.63 -19.44 -21.31
CA LEU A 482 8.94 -20.01 -20.97
C LEU A 482 9.15 -20.08 -19.47
N ALA A 483 8.86 -19.00 -18.74
CA ALA A 483 8.96 -18.96 -17.28
C ALA A 483 8.04 -19.99 -16.62
N SER A 484 6.78 -20.08 -17.08
CA SER A 484 5.79 -21.05 -16.58
C SER A 484 6.23 -22.50 -16.82
N ALA A 485 6.77 -22.79 -18.00
CA ALA A 485 7.29 -24.11 -18.33
C ALA A 485 8.43 -24.51 -17.39
N LEU A 486 9.39 -23.62 -17.20
CA LEU A 486 10.53 -23.88 -16.31
C LEU A 486 10.10 -24.00 -14.85
N ALA A 487 9.26 -23.09 -14.35
CA ALA A 487 8.76 -23.11 -12.97
C ALA A 487 7.94 -24.37 -12.63
N SER A 488 7.38 -25.03 -13.65
CA SER A 488 6.62 -26.28 -13.49
C SER A 488 7.49 -27.51 -13.26
N ILE A 489 8.82 -27.38 -13.35
CA ILE A 489 9.76 -28.48 -13.21
C ILE A 489 9.80 -29.00 -11.77
N GLN A 490 9.73 -30.32 -11.65
CA GLN A 490 10.03 -31.11 -10.49
C GLN A 490 11.14 -32.11 -10.81
N VAL A 491 12.01 -32.40 -9.85
CA VAL A 491 13.12 -33.33 -10.02
C VAL A 491 12.91 -34.52 -9.10
N ASN A 492 12.90 -35.72 -9.67
CA ASN A 492 12.53 -36.95 -8.98
C ASN A 492 13.47 -37.23 -7.80
N GLY A 493 12.92 -37.13 -6.58
CA GLY A 493 13.67 -37.29 -5.34
C GLY A 493 14.58 -36.11 -4.96
N HIS A 494 14.43 -34.95 -5.61
CA HIS A 494 15.19 -33.71 -5.35
C HIS A 494 14.30 -32.46 -5.19
N GLY A 495 13.00 -32.57 -5.50
CA GLY A 495 12.01 -31.54 -5.16
C GLY A 495 11.66 -30.61 -6.33
N LYS A 496 11.07 -29.47 -6.00
CA LYS A 496 10.64 -28.46 -7.01
C LYS A 496 11.83 -27.65 -7.52
N LEU A 497 11.70 -26.98 -8.67
CA LEU A 497 12.72 -26.04 -9.18
C LEU A 497 13.25 -25.08 -8.10
N ARG A 498 12.35 -24.59 -7.22
CA ARG A 498 12.67 -23.67 -6.14
C ARG A 498 13.78 -24.19 -5.21
N THR A 499 13.82 -25.48 -4.88
CA THR A 499 14.84 -26.05 -3.97
C THR A 499 16.23 -26.16 -4.62
N ALA A 500 16.31 -26.06 -5.95
CA ALA A 500 17.56 -26.02 -6.68
C ALA A 500 18.18 -24.61 -6.73
N ILE A 501 17.34 -23.56 -6.60
CA ILE A 501 17.73 -22.16 -6.76
C ILE A 501 17.82 -21.44 -5.42
N GLU A 502 16.96 -21.79 -4.47
CA GLU A 502 16.84 -21.13 -3.17
C GLU A 502 17.12 -22.10 -2.03
N PRO A 503 17.67 -21.61 -0.89
CA PRO A 503 18.02 -22.41 0.28
C PRO A 503 16.78 -22.79 1.10
N VAL A 504 15.80 -23.42 0.45
CA VAL A 504 14.52 -23.86 1.03
C VAL A 504 14.32 -25.36 0.85
N THR A 505 13.61 -25.96 1.80
CA THR A 505 13.21 -27.36 1.75
C THR A 505 11.89 -27.51 0.98
N ASP A 506 11.55 -28.72 0.55
CA ASP A 506 10.23 -29.02 -0.07
C ASP A 506 9.03 -28.72 0.84
N LYS A 507 9.26 -28.65 2.16
CA LYS A 507 8.25 -28.27 3.16
C LYS A 507 8.05 -26.76 3.27
N GLY A 508 8.87 -25.95 2.60
CA GLY A 508 8.80 -24.48 2.65
C GLY A 508 9.58 -23.86 3.81
N ASP A 509 10.45 -24.61 4.49
CA ASP A 509 11.33 -24.10 5.55
C ASP A 509 12.73 -23.78 5.02
N TRP A 510 13.45 -22.86 5.69
CA TRP A 510 14.88 -22.61 5.41
C TRP A 510 15.71 -23.87 5.65
N VAL A 511 16.69 -24.14 4.77
CA VAL A 511 17.73 -25.14 5.06
C VAL A 511 18.62 -24.67 6.21
N LYS A 512 19.08 -25.60 7.06
CA LYS A 512 19.90 -25.28 8.25
C LYS A 512 21.30 -24.77 7.88
N GLU A 513 21.93 -25.39 6.89
CA GLU A 513 23.26 -25.03 6.41
C GLU A 513 23.18 -24.60 4.94
N TYR A 514 23.69 -23.40 4.65
CA TYR A 514 23.75 -22.88 3.31
C TYR A 514 24.91 -23.55 2.56
N THR A 515 24.60 -24.45 1.62
CA THR A 515 25.63 -24.98 0.72
C THR A 515 25.83 -24.02 -0.46
N PRO A 516 27.08 -23.77 -0.89
CA PRO A 516 27.38 -22.93 -2.07
C PRO A 516 26.87 -23.48 -3.41
N ASP A 517 26.22 -24.66 -3.42
CA ASP A 517 25.75 -25.38 -4.61
C ASP A 517 24.44 -24.83 -5.22
N HIS A 518 23.97 -23.67 -4.74
CA HIS A 518 22.85 -22.95 -5.34
C HIS A 518 23.32 -22.20 -6.59
N VAL A 519 22.47 -22.17 -7.62
CA VAL A 519 22.79 -21.44 -8.86
C VAL A 519 22.97 -19.95 -8.53
N ARG A 520 24.18 -19.44 -8.74
CA ARG A 520 24.55 -18.05 -8.41
C ARG A 520 23.73 -17.05 -9.23
N GLU A 521 23.52 -15.86 -8.66
CA GLU A 521 22.90 -14.74 -9.37
C GLU A 521 23.68 -14.37 -10.64
N GLY A 522 22.95 -14.07 -11.71
CA GLY A 522 23.47 -13.77 -13.03
C GLY A 522 22.32 -13.42 -13.98
N ASN A 523 22.54 -13.55 -15.28
CA ASN A 523 21.46 -13.43 -16.27
C ASN A 523 20.66 -14.75 -16.38
N VAL A 524 19.65 -14.77 -17.25
CA VAL A 524 18.84 -15.98 -17.48
C VAL A 524 19.67 -17.15 -18.02
N GLU A 525 20.70 -16.91 -18.84
CA GLU A 525 21.56 -17.99 -19.34
C GLU A 525 22.37 -18.63 -18.22
N ASP A 526 22.95 -17.83 -17.32
CA ASP A 526 23.71 -18.30 -16.15
C ASP A 526 22.82 -19.17 -15.25
N LEU A 527 21.57 -18.76 -15.05
CA LEU A 527 20.58 -19.53 -14.30
C LEU A 527 20.34 -20.90 -14.96
N LEU A 528 20.07 -20.92 -16.27
CA LEU A 528 19.76 -22.14 -17.02
C LEU A 528 20.98 -23.07 -17.09
N HIS A 529 22.19 -22.54 -17.27
CA HIS A 529 23.43 -23.33 -17.21
C HIS A 529 23.67 -23.93 -15.84
N GLY A 530 23.45 -23.17 -14.77
CA GLY A 530 23.60 -23.65 -13.40
C GLY A 530 22.60 -24.76 -13.07
N LEU A 531 21.33 -24.62 -13.51
CA LEU A 531 20.31 -25.65 -13.37
C LEU A 531 20.71 -26.94 -14.09
N LEU A 532 21.15 -26.84 -15.35
CA LEU A 532 21.62 -27.98 -16.11
C LEU A 532 22.82 -28.66 -15.46
N HIS A 533 23.80 -27.88 -15.01
CA HIS A 533 24.97 -28.41 -14.32
C HIS A 533 24.57 -29.18 -13.06
N ARG A 534 23.68 -28.62 -12.24
CA ARG A 534 23.17 -29.27 -11.04
C ARG A 534 22.44 -30.57 -11.37
N TRP A 535 21.54 -30.56 -12.34
CA TRP A 535 20.81 -31.75 -12.79
C TRP A 535 21.77 -32.84 -13.30
N LEU A 536 22.85 -32.47 -14.02
CA LEU A 536 23.87 -33.42 -14.45
C LEU A 536 24.65 -34.03 -13.28
N LEU A 537 24.97 -33.25 -12.25
CA LEU A 537 25.62 -33.77 -11.04
C LEU A 537 24.69 -34.71 -10.25
N GLU A 538 23.41 -34.37 -10.13
CA GLU A 538 22.42 -35.22 -9.45
C GLU A 538 22.25 -36.57 -10.17
N LEU A 539 22.32 -36.58 -11.51
CA LEU A 539 22.36 -37.79 -12.33
C LEU A 539 23.61 -38.65 -12.08
N GLU A 540 24.79 -38.03 -12.03
CA GLU A 540 26.05 -38.74 -11.81
C GLU A 540 26.12 -39.38 -10.40
N ASN A 541 25.38 -38.82 -9.43
CA ASN A 541 25.43 -39.20 -8.01
C ASN A 541 24.37 -40.22 -7.54
N LYS A 542 23.34 -40.58 -8.33
CA LYS A 542 22.32 -41.58 -7.95
C LYS A 542 22.09 -42.62 -9.05
N PRO A 543 22.56 -43.88 -8.90
CA PRO A 543 22.15 -44.97 -9.76
C PRO A 543 20.74 -45.43 -9.36
N SER A 544 19.82 -45.42 -10.33
CA SER A 544 18.66 -46.31 -10.41
C SER A 544 17.84 -46.48 -9.12
N ARG A 545 16.96 -45.52 -8.81
CA ARG A 545 15.68 -45.90 -8.15
C ARG A 545 14.68 -46.22 -9.24
N GLU A 546 13.84 -47.23 -9.01
CA GLU A 546 12.71 -47.53 -9.90
C GLU A 546 11.93 -46.23 -10.18
N PRO A 547 11.72 -45.88 -11.46
CA PRO A 547 10.95 -44.69 -11.80
C PRO A 547 9.51 -44.90 -11.31
N GLN A 548 9.10 -44.11 -10.32
CA GLN A 548 7.67 -43.87 -10.04
C GLN A 548 7.07 -42.88 -11.05
N SER A 549 7.78 -42.56 -12.13
CA SER A 549 7.44 -41.49 -13.07
C SER A 549 6.47 -41.94 -14.15
N ALA A 550 5.61 -41.00 -14.58
CA ALA A 550 4.79 -41.14 -15.78
C ALA A 550 5.61 -40.97 -17.09
N ASN A 551 6.94 -40.82 -17.01
CA ASN A 551 7.78 -40.56 -18.18
C ASN A 551 8.26 -41.88 -18.83
N PRO A 552 8.02 -42.09 -20.14
CA PRO A 552 8.43 -43.29 -20.85
C PRO A 552 9.96 -43.43 -21.03
N ASN A 553 10.76 -42.39 -20.84
CA ASN A 553 12.22 -42.48 -20.89
C ASN A 553 12.80 -42.71 -19.47
N PRO A 554 13.24 -43.92 -19.13
CA PRO A 554 13.74 -44.24 -17.79
C PRO A 554 15.03 -43.48 -17.43
N ASN A 555 15.69 -42.88 -18.41
CA ASN A 555 16.88 -42.06 -18.18
C ASN A 555 16.52 -40.63 -17.75
N TRP A 556 15.28 -40.15 -17.91
CA TRP A 556 14.83 -38.81 -17.51
C TRP A 556 14.23 -38.79 -16.10
N PHE A 557 14.64 -37.81 -15.31
CA PHE A 557 14.29 -37.68 -13.89
C PHE A 557 13.71 -36.31 -13.56
N VAL A 558 13.42 -35.50 -14.58
CA VAL A 558 12.81 -34.18 -14.45
C VAL A 558 11.37 -34.28 -14.94
N GLU A 559 10.39 -33.96 -14.12
CA GLU A 559 8.99 -33.94 -14.51
C GLU A 559 8.54 -32.49 -14.68
N ALA A 560 7.63 -32.24 -15.61
CA ALA A 560 7.10 -30.90 -15.85
C ALA A 560 5.61 -31.02 -16.16
N SER A 561 4.82 -30.13 -15.57
CA SER A 561 3.37 -30.04 -15.80
C SER A 561 3.02 -29.01 -16.88
N ARG A 562 4.01 -28.21 -17.33
CA ARG A 562 3.89 -27.25 -18.42
C ARG A 562 5.10 -27.35 -19.33
N PHE A 563 4.87 -27.16 -20.63
CA PHE A 563 5.91 -27.28 -21.65
C PHE A 563 6.10 -25.97 -22.40
N ALA A 564 7.34 -25.71 -22.84
CA ALA A 564 7.65 -24.59 -23.72
C ALA A 564 7.25 -24.93 -25.16
N ARG A 565 6.68 -23.96 -25.88
CA ARG A 565 6.37 -24.11 -27.31
C ARG A 565 7.62 -23.95 -28.14
N LEU A 566 7.67 -24.64 -29.29
CA LEU A 566 8.81 -24.50 -30.23
C LEU A 566 9.01 -23.07 -30.72
N GLU A 567 7.92 -22.30 -30.88
CA GLU A 567 7.97 -20.88 -31.21
C GLU A 567 8.71 -20.06 -30.13
N ASP A 568 8.35 -20.23 -28.87
CA ASP A 568 8.98 -19.50 -27.76
C ASP A 568 10.46 -19.88 -27.60
N ILE A 569 10.79 -21.16 -27.85
CA ILE A 569 12.17 -21.64 -27.90
C ILE A 569 12.95 -20.93 -29.01
N ASN A 570 12.36 -20.79 -30.20
CA ASN A 570 12.97 -20.05 -31.30
C ASN A 570 13.17 -18.57 -30.96
N HIS A 571 12.17 -17.93 -30.34
CA HIS A 571 12.31 -16.55 -29.88
C HIS A 571 13.49 -16.39 -28.91
N PHE A 572 13.63 -17.28 -27.94
CA PHE A 572 14.77 -17.25 -27.01
C PHE A 572 16.11 -17.45 -27.74
N LEU A 573 16.18 -18.46 -28.62
CA LEU A 573 17.36 -18.76 -29.43
C LEU A 573 17.83 -17.57 -30.28
N ASN A 574 16.91 -16.71 -30.70
CA ASN A 574 17.15 -15.58 -31.62
C ASN A 574 17.19 -14.21 -30.92
N HIS A 575 17.28 -14.14 -29.58
CA HIS A 575 17.27 -12.88 -28.81
C HIS A 575 15.99 -12.04 -29.00
N GLN A 576 14.85 -12.70 -29.20
CA GLN A 576 13.54 -12.04 -29.38
C GLN A 576 12.68 -12.09 -28.10
N VAL A 577 13.31 -12.35 -26.95
CA VAL A 577 12.69 -12.43 -25.63
C VAL A 577 13.36 -11.40 -24.72
N ASP A 578 12.60 -10.70 -23.90
CA ASP A 578 13.14 -9.88 -22.81
C ASP A 578 13.68 -10.80 -21.71
N GLU A 579 14.99 -11.02 -21.72
CA GLU A 579 15.68 -11.94 -20.82
C GLU A 579 15.67 -11.49 -19.35
N ALA A 580 15.66 -10.18 -19.10
CA ALA A 580 15.56 -9.64 -17.75
C ALA A 580 14.17 -9.91 -17.18
N ARG A 581 13.13 -9.66 -17.99
CA ARG A 581 11.75 -9.99 -17.64
C ARG A 581 11.55 -11.49 -17.44
N LEU A 582 12.08 -12.32 -18.34
CA LEU A 582 12.02 -13.78 -18.22
C LEU A 582 12.67 -14.26 -16.91
N TYR A 583 13.82 -13.72 -16.54
CA TYR A 583 14.50 -14.05 -15.28
C TYR A 583 13.65 -13.72 -14.05
N ASP A 584 13.07 -12.51 -14.01
CA ASP A 584 12.16 -12.10 -12.94
C ASP A 584 10.90 -12.99 -12.87
N LEU A 585 10.31 -13.32 -14.02
CA LEU A 585 9.14 -14.19 -14.11
C LEU A 585 9.43 -15.62 -13.67
N ILE A 586 10.62 -16.18 -13.98
CA ILE A 586 11.01 -17.52 -13.49
C ILE A 586 11.00 -17.52 -11.94
N ARG A 587 11.63 -16.52 -11.31
CA ARG A 587 11.68 -16.36 -9.85
C ARG A 587 10.31 -16.14 -9.23
N ALA A 588 9.44 -15.42 -9.94
CA ALA A 588 8.08 -15.20 -9.50
C ALA A 588 7.24 -16.49 -9.55
N LEU A 589 7.31 -17.22 -10.66
CA LEU A 589 6.46 -18.37 -10.94
C LEU A 589 6.86 -19.63 -10.18
N MET A 590 8.12 -19.79 -9.80
CA MET A 590 8.53 -20.91 -8.93
C MET A 590 7.93 -20.85 -7.51
N LEU A 591 7.36 -19.70 -7.13
CA LEU A 591 6.61 -19.54 -5.88
C LEU A 591 5.17 -20.04 -6.00
N VAL A 592 4.66 -20.23 -7.22
CA VAL A 592 3.28 -20.61 -7.48
C VAL A 592 3.15 -22.12 -7.60
N LYS A 593 2.12 -22.69 -6.98
CA LYS A 593 1.81 -24.10 -7.12
C LYS A 593 1.62 -24.45 -8.61
N PRO A 594 2.36 -25.42 -9.15
CA PRO A 594 2.26 -25.78 -10.55
C PRO A 594 0.90 -26.43 -10.84
N VAL A 595 0.34 -26.12 -12.00
CA VAL A 595 -0.89 -26.72 -12.54
C VAL A 595 -0.63 -27.22 -13.94
N GLU A 596 -1.13 -28.43 -14.22
CA GLU A 596 -1.08 -29.04 -15.54
C GLU A 596 -1.76 -28.16 -16.59
N ASP A 597 -1.03 -27.89 -17.68
CA ASP A 597 -1.57 -27.20 -18.82
C ASP A 597 -2.23 -28.20 -19.77
N THR A 598 -3.56 -28.26 -19.73
CA THR A 598 -4.36 -29.20 -20.55
C THR A 598 -4.55 -28.74 -21.99
N LYS A 599 -4.12 -27.51 -22.36
CA LYS A 599 -4.41 -26.91 -23.66
C LYS A 599 -3.22 -26.12 -24.22
N GLN A 600 -2.20 -26.83 -24.72
CA GLN A 600 -1.19 -26.21 -25.58
C GLN A 600 -1.47 -26.54 -27.04
N ALA A 601 -2.02 -25.56 -27.77
CA ALA A 601 -1.97 -25.58 -29.22
C ALA A 601 -0.52 -25.32 -29.66
N GLU A 602 0.08 -26.30 -30.34
CA GLU A 602 1.42 -26.13 -30.92
C GLU A 602 1.35 -25.40 -32.26
N SER A 603 2.27 -24.47 -32.46
CA SER A 603 2.52 -23.81 -33.74
C SER A 603 3.29 -24.72 -34.70
N ASP A 604 3.01 -24.65 -35.99
CA ASP A 604 3.85 -25.25 -37.04
C ASP A 604 5.08 -24.35 -37.26
N VAL A 605 6.10 -24.53 -36.41
CA VAL A 605 7.34 -23.75 -36.45
C VAL A 605 8.52 -24.69 -36.65
N ILE A 606 9.35 -24.36 -37.64
CA ILE A 606 10.59 -25.07 -37.93
C ILE A 606 11.64 -24.66 -36.88
N VAL A 607 12.24 -25.66 -36.22
CA VAL A 607 13.34 -25.40 -35.30
C VAL A 607 14.70 -25.38 -36.02
N PRO A 608 15.67 -24.58 -35.56
CA PRO A 608 17.04 -24.62 -36.03
C PRO A 608 17.68 -26.01 -35.91
N LEU A 609 18.45 -26.42 -36.93
CA LEU A 609 19.09 -27.74 -37.01
C LEU A 609 20.04 -28.00 -35.82
N ASP A 610 20.81 -26.99 -35.43
CA ASP A 610 21.77 -27.03 -34.33
C ASP A 610 21.09 -27.38 -33.00
N TYR A 611 20.00 -26.70 -32.68
CA TYR A 611 19.17 -26.98 -31.52
C TYR A 611 18.49 -28.35 -31.61
N GLY A 612 17.84 -28.66 -32.74
CA GLY A 612 17.08 -29.90 -32.90
C GLY A 612 17.93 -31.16 -32.68
N ILE A 613 19.15 -31.18 -33.21
CA ILE A 613 20.11 -32.29 -33.03
C ILE A 613 20.49 -32.45 -31.55
N VAL A 614 20.82 -31.35 -30.86
CA VAL A 614 21.19 -31.40 -29.43
C VAL A 614 19.98 -31.80 -28.58
N ARG A 615 18.79 -31.27 -28.87
CA ARG A 615 17.56 -31.57 -28.13
C ARG A 615 17.19 -33.05 -28.23
N LEU A 616 17.28 -33.65 -29.42
CA LEU A 616 17.01 -35.09 -29.58
C LEU A 616 18.04 -35.93 -28.83
N ALA A 617 19.33 -35.56 -28.84
CA ALA A 617 20.37 -36.28 -28.11
C ALA A 617 20.16 -36.24 -26.58
N HIS A 618 19.51 -35.18 -26.09
CA HIS A 618 19.13 -34.99 -24.68
C HIS A 618 17.61 -35.11 -24.46
N SER A 619 16.92 -35.90 -25.29
CA SER A 619 15.46 -35.95 -25.26
C SER A 619 14.94 -36.40 -23.87
N PRO A 620 13.95 -35.69 -23.32
CA PRO A 620 13.25 -36.12 -22.11
C PRO A 620 12.29 -37.28 -22.37
N TRP A 621 11.97 -37.55 -23.64
CA TRP A 621 11.04 -38.59 -24.09
C TRP A 621 11.78 -39.64 -24.93
N LEU A 622 11.16 -40.81 -25.14
CA LEU A 622 11.61 -41.76 -26.15
C LEU A 622 11.40 -41.14 -27.54
N VAL A 623 12.45 -41.18 -28.36
CA VAL A 623 12.40 -40.72 -29.76
C VAL A 623 12.31 -41.96 -30.63
N ARG A 624 11.17 -42.15 -31.30
CA ARG A 624 10.89 -43.37 -32.10
C ARG A 624 11.17 -44.65 -31.31
N GLU A 625 10.67 -44.70 -30.07
CA GLU A 625 10.84 -45.80 -29.10
C GLU A 625 12.27 -45.98 -28.54
N VAL A 626 13.22 -45.15 -28.97
CA VAL A 626 14.60 -45.20 -28.47
C VAL A 626 14.85 -44.07 -27.47
N GLY A 627 15.39 -44.41 -26.31
CA GLY A 627 15.94 -43.45 -25.34
C GLY A 627 17.43 -43.25 -25.61
N PRO A 628 17.87 -42.17 -26.29
CA PRO A 628 19.30 -41.97 -26.54
C PRO A 628 20.06 -41.87 -25.21
N SER A 629 21.18 -42.61 -25.13
CA SER A 629 22.06 -42.59 -23.96
C SER A 629 22.68 -41.20 -23.83
N ARG A 630 22.40 -40.52 -22.71
CA ARG A 630 22.85 -39.15 -22.50
C ARG A 630 24.35 -39.09 -22.29
N ASP A 631 24.96 -38.07 -22.88
CA ASP A 631 26.38 -37.79 -22.72
C ASP A 631 26.55 -36.38 -22.13
N PRO A 632 26.82 -36.26 -20.81
CA PRO A 632 27.06 -34.97 -20.16
C PRO A 632 28.16 -34.13 -20.83
N ALA A 633 29.09 -34.75 -21.56
CA ALA A 633 30.16 -34.04 -22.27
C ALA A 633 29.62 -33.12 -23.38
N ILE A 634 28.48 -33.44 -24.00
CA ILE A 634 27.86 -32.59 -25.04
C ILE A 634 27.45 -31.24 -24.44
N LEU A 635 26.74 -31.26 -23.30
CA LEU A 635 26.32 -30.04 -22.61
C LEU A 635 27.52 -29.27 -22.05
N ARG A 636 28.51 -29.97 -21.47
CA ARG A 636 29.77 -29.33 -21.02
C ARG A 636 30.51 -28.61 -22.15
N GLN A 637 30.53 -29.18 -23.36
CA GLN A 637 31.11 -28.52 -24.55
C GLN A 637 30.33 -27.24 -24.90
N LEU A 638 29.00 -27.33 -24.96
CA LEU A 638 28.15 -26.19 -25.33
C LEU A 638 28.20 -25.05 -24.30
N VAL A 639 28.19 -25.35 -22.99
CA VAL A 639 28.36 -24.35 -21.91
C VAL A 639 29.73 -23.67 -22.00
N ALA A 640 30.78 -24.42 -22.38
CA ALA A 640 32.10 -23.86 -22.66
C ALA A 640 32.18 -23.06 -23.98
N GLY A 641 31.08 -22.95 -24.73
CA GLY A 641 31.00 -22.25 -26.01
C GLY A 641 31.63 -23.01 -27.17
N LYS A 642 31.80 -24.34 -27.06
CA LYS A 642 32.31 -25.21 -28.12
C LYS A 642 31.16 -25.83 -28.90
N ASN A 643 31.42 -26.20 -30.16
CA ASN A 643 30.43 -26.85 -31.01
C ASN A 643 30.16 -28.32 -30.57
N GLY A 644 29.18 -28.50 -29.69
CA GLY A 644 28.71 -29.81 -29.23
C GLY A 644 27.78 -30.55 -30.20
N VAL A 645 27.32 -29.90 -31.28
CA VAL A 645 26.36 -30.48 -32.25
C VAL A 645 26.94 -31.70 -32.95
N ILE A 646 28.26 -31.67 -33.25
CA ILE A 646 28.96 -32.81 -33.86
C ILE A 646 28.89 -34.04 -32.94
N SER A 647 29.17 -33.85 -31.65
CA SER A 647 29.12 -34.90 -30.62
C SER A 647 27.69 -35.45 -30.46
N ALA A 648 26.68 -34.56 -30.43
CA ALA A 648 25.27 -34.93 -30.38
C ALA A 648 24.84 -35.76 -31.60
N GLY A 649 25.22 -35.35 -32.82
CA GLY A 649 24.92 -36.10 -34.04
C GLY A 649 25.55 -37.49 -34.07
N ARG A 650 26.78 -37.65 -33.55
CA ARG A 650 27.42 -38.96 -33.40
C ARG A 650 26.66 -39.84 -32.41
N ARG A 651 26.25 -39.28 -31.26
CA ARG A 651 25.47 -40.00 -30.25
C ARG A 651 24.14 -40.50 -30.80
N LEU A 652 23.42 -39.64 -31.52
CA LEU A 652 22.17 -40.01 -32.17
C LEU A 652 22.35 -41.14 -33.20
N LYS A 653 23.41 -41.11 -34.02
CA LYS A 653 23.73 -42.21 -34.94
C LYS A 653 23.99 -43.54 -34.22
N VAL A 654 24.72 -43.51 -33.10
CA VAL A 654 24.97 -44.70 -32.26
C VAL A 654 23.66 -45.25 -31.69
N SER A 655 22.70 -44.38 -31.39
CA SER A 655 21.35 -44.77 -30.94
C SER A 655 20.38 -45.10 -32.09
N GLY A 656 20.84 -45.25 -33.34
CA GLY A 656 19.97 -45.58 -34.49
C GLY A 656 19.10 -44.43 -35.00
N LEU A 657 19.30 -43.20 -34.49
CA LEU A 657 18.55 -42.00 -34.83
C LEU A 657 19.40 -41.09 -35.74
N ALA A 658 19.77 -41.55 -36.93
CA ALA A 658 20.66 -40.79 -37.81
C ALA A 658 20.05 -39.45 -38.28
N PRO A 659 20.70 -38.29 -38.04
CA PRO A 659 20.27 -37.02 -38.61
C PRO A 659 20.29 -37.06 -40.14
N ALA A 660 19.34 -36.35 -40.78
CA ALA A 660 19.25 -36.21 -42.23
C ALA A 660 20.40 -35.36 -42.81
N VAL A 661 20.95 -34.46 -42.00
CA VAL A 661 22.06 -33.57 -42.35
C VAL A 661 23.41 -34.07 -41.83
N ASN A 662 24.49 -33.70 -42.49
CA ASN A 662 25.84 -33.98 -42.01
C ASN A 662 26.24 -32.96 -40.93
N THR A 663 26.32 -33.42 -39.67
CA THR A 663 26.56 -32.54 -38.51
C THR A 663 27.92 -31.86 -38.49
N LYS A 664 28.88 -32.31 -39.32
CA LYS A 664 30.18 -31.65 -39.50
C LYS A 664 30.08 -30.32 -40.24
N ASP A 665 29.01 -30.12 -41.01
CA ASP A 665 28.80 -28.94 -41.85
C ASP A 665 28.04 -27.83 -41.10
N ILE A 666 27.64 -28.10 -39.84
CA ILE A 666 26.95 -27.14 -38.97
C ILE A 666 27.98 -26.41 -38.13
N ASP A 667 28.27 -25.16 -38.50
CA ASP A 667 29.08 -24.27 -37.69
C ASP A 667 28.23 -23.56 -36.63
N VAL A 668 28.76 -23.46 -35.42
CA VAL A 668 28.05 -22.90 -34.26
C VAL A 668 28.98 -21.95 -33.53
N SER A 669 28.64 -20.66 -33.54
CA SER A 669 29.41 -19.63 -32.83
C SER A 669 29.42 -19.86 -31.32
N GLN A 670 30.39 -19.26 -30.62
CA GLN A 670 30.53 -19.40 -29.17
C GLN A 670 29.25 -18.98 -28.41
N THR A 671 28.65 -17.84 -28.79
CA THR A 671 27.41 -17.33 -28.21
C THR A 671 26.24 -18.26 -28.50
N ARG A 672 26.14 -18.76 -29.74
CA ARG A 672 25.08 -19.69 -30.14
C ARG A 672 25.17 -21.02 -29.39
N ALA A 673 26.37 -21.56 -29.20
CA ALA A 673 26.60 -22.79 -28.46
C ALA A 673 26.13 -22.68 -27.00
N LYS A 674 26.48 -21.59 -26.31
CA LYS A 674 26.02 -21.33 -24.94
C LYS A 674 24.50 -21.20 -24.85
N ARG A 675 23.89 -20.51 -25.82
CA ARG A 675 22.44 -20.34 -25.89
C ARG A 675 21.70 -21.65 -26.16
N ILE A 676 22.22 -22.50 -27.06
CA ILE A 676 21.69 -23.86 -27.25
C ILE A 676 21.74 -24.64 -25.95
N ALA A 677 22.86 -24.60 -25.20
CA ALA A 677 22.93 -25.24 -23.90
C ALA A 677 21.83 -24.73 -22.95
N ALA A 678 21.67 -23.40 -22.80
CA ALA A 678 20.67 -22.82 -21.92
C ALA A 678 19.25 -23.30 -22.25
N VAL A 679 18.90 -23.33 -23.53
CA VAL A 679 17.57 -23.74 -23.99
C VAL A 679 17.23 -25.18 -23.63
N ILE A 680 18.23 -26.08 -23.52
CA ILE A 680 17.98 -27.48 -23.15
C ILE A 680 17.30 -27.60 -21.77
N ALA A 681 17.47 -26.61 -20.88
CA ALA A 681 16.81 -26.59 -19.59
C ALA A 681 15.27 -26.51 -19.67
N PHE A 682 14.72 -25.90 -20.72
CA PHE A 682 13.26 -25.80 -20.88
C PHE A 682 12.65 -27.17 -21.20
N PRO A 683 11.57 -27.57 -20.51
CA PRO A 683 10.85 -28.80 -20.81
C PRO A 683 10.01 -28.59 -22.07
N ILE A 684 9.99 -29.58 -22.97
CA ILE A 684 9.15 -29.58 -24.17
C ILE A 684 8.30 -30.84 -24.23
N SER A 685 7.14 -30.74 -24.87
CA SER A 685 6.17 -31.84 -24.94
C SER A 685 6.68 -33.02 -25.79
N LEU A 686 6.06 -34.18 -25.64
CA LEU A 686 6.31 -35.33 -26.53
C LEU A 686 5.99 -34.99 -27.99
N GLN A 687 4.91 -34.23 -28.22
CA GLN A 687 4.51 -33.81 -29.55
C GLN A 687 5.57 -32.92 -30.21
N SER A 688 6.15 -31.99 -29.46
CA SER A 688 7.26 -31.15 -29.90
C SER A 688 8.50 -31.99 -30.24
N ILE A 689 8.85 -32.99 -29.42
CA ILE A 689 9.95 -33.91 -29.73
C ILE A 689 9.69 -34.70 -31.02
N ASN A 690 8.47 -35.20 -31.23
CA ASN A 690 8.13 -35.93 -32.45
C ASN A 690 8.27 -35.03 -33.69
N LYS A 691 7.77 -33.79 -33.62
CA LYS A 691 7.96 -32.80 -34.70
C LYS A 691 9.43 -32.51 -35.00
N ILE A 692 10.27 -32.33 -33.96
CA ILE A 692 11.71 -32.16 -34.14
C ILE A 692 12.32 -33.42 -34.80
N ALA A 693 11.92 -34.61 -34.37
CA ALA A 693 12.42 -35.87 -34.90
C ALA A 693 12.08 -36.04 -36.39
N ASP A 694 10.86 -35.70 -36.79
CA ASP A 694 10.40 -35.79 -38.18
C ASP A 694 11.13 -34.82 -39.11
N TYR A 695 11.49 -33.64 -38.60
CA TYR A 695 12.25 -32.64 -39.35
C TYR A 695 13.76 -32.94 -39.42
N ILE A 696 14.36 -33.47 -38.34
CA ILE A 696 15.82 -33.60 -38.20
C ILE A 696 16.35 -34.97 -38.60
N LEU A 697 15.59 -36.04 -38.37
CA LEU A 697 16.06 -37.42 -38.58
C LEU A 697 15.70 -37.92 -39.98
N LYS A 698 16.48 -38.87 -40.49
CA LYS A 698 16.09 -39.61 -41.70
C LYS A 698 14.74 -40.31 -41.50
N PRO A 699 13.92 -40.50 -42.54
CA PRO A 699 12.72 -41.34 -42.45
C PRO A 699 13.07 -42.73 -41.90
N LYS A 700 12.16 -43.36 -41.14
CA LYS A 700 12.32 -44.78 -40.82
C LYS A 700 12.40 -45.52 -42.15
N GLN A 701 13.47 -46.28 -42.39
CA GLN A 701 13.47 -47.27 -43.46
C GLN A 701 12.61 -48.41 -42.94
N ASP A 702 11.49 -48.69 -43.62
CA ASP A 702 10.60 -49.82 -43.33
C ASP A 702 11.34 -51.16 -43.41
#